data_AF-A0A2I4BI75-F1
#
_entry.id   AF-A0A2I4BI75-F1
#
_cell.length_a   1.000
_cell.length_b   1.000
_cell.length_c   1.000
_cell.angle_alpha   90.00
_cell.angle_beta   90.00
_cell.angle_gamma   90.00
#
_symmetry.space_group_name_H-M   'P 1'
#
loop_
_entity.id
_entity.type
_entity.pdbx_description
1 polymer ?
#
loop_
_entity_poly.entity_id
_entity_poly.type
_entity_poly.pdbx_seq_one_letter_code
_entity_poly.pdbx_strand_id
1 'polypeptide(L)'
;MVDAAECGVKVMCRFRPLNEAEINRGDKYVPKFKEEDTVVISSKPYMFDRVMPPNTTQEQVYDHCAKQIVKDVLGGYNGTIFAYGQTSSGKTHTMEGKLHDPQLMGIIPRIARDIFDHIFSMDENLEFHIKVSYFEIYLDKIRDLLDVSKMNLAVHEDKNRVPYVKGCTERFVSSPEEMMDVIDEGKANRHVAVTNMNEHSSRSHSIFLINIKQENVETEKKLSGKLYLVDLAGSEKVSKTGAEGAVLDEAKNINKSLSALGNVISALAEGTKTHVPYRDSKMTRILQDSLGGNCRTTIIICCSPSVYNEAETKSTLMFGQRAKTIKNTVSVNLELTAEEWKKKYEKKKEKNKSLKNIIQKLEAELNRWRNGENVPEEEQLSSKDPRSIEQNDNTPIIDNLPPSAGGVSNQERRKYEEDISNLYKQLDDKDDEINQQSQLAEKLKEQMMDQEELLASTRRDHEKIQEELCRLQMENELAKEEVKEVLQALEELAVNYDQKSQEAEEREQVNQQLTEELQHKTVLLTVVQQELSQLQELNALQRKRAAEVLNLLLRDLHDIGAIIDSSDVKMAATLEMKGNGSAMEEEFTVARLYISRMKSEIKSLVNRGKQLESAQADAHRKIQANEKELASCQLLVSQHQVKIKSLTDYMQNMEQKKRQLEESQDALNEELAKLQVQEKRHEMSAEESVSSPNGNGDVKKTLEEQLESHREAHQKQLGRLRDEIEDKQRMLDELTDLNQGLILEQERLMSDHEKLKDEEQQKDAKLQKLILLNEQRDQAREDLKGLEETVAKELQTLHNLRKLFVQDLTARVKKNAELDCEEGLGNVAQKQKISFLENNLEQLTKVHKQLVRDNADLRCELPKLEKRLRATAERVKCLENALKEAKENAMRDRKRYQQEVDRIKEAVRAKNMARRGYSAQIAKPIRPGHHPLSSPIISSVRAGGISTHSN
;
A
#
# COMPACT_ATOMS: atom_id res chain seq x y z
N MET A 1 30.25 -21.93 -24.07
CA MET A 1 29.27 -21.31 -23.18
C MET A 1 29.80 -21.50 -21.76
N VAL A 2 29.33 -20.73 -20.77
CA VAL A 2 29.38 -21.23 -19.40
C VAL A 2 28.19 -22.16 -19.31
N ASP A 3 28.42 -23.45 -19.10
CA ASP A 3 27.35 -24.44 -19.18
C ASP A 3 26.41 -24.29 -17.99
N ALA A 4 25.11 -24.41 -18.24
CA ALA A 4 24.08 -24.17 -17.23
C ALA A 4 24.11 -25.30 -16.19
N ALA A 5 24.31 -24.93 -14.92
CA ALA A 5 24.46 -25.88 -13.84
C ALA A 5 23.11 -26.23 -13.22
N GLU A 6 22.79 -27.53 -13.19
CA GLU A 6 21.62 -28.03 -12.47
C GLU A 6 21.88 -27.91 -10.96
N CYS A 7 21.08 -27.10 -10.25
CA CYS A 7 21.28 -26.77 -8.84
C CYS A 7 19.98 -27.04 -8.07
N GLY A 8 20.05 -27.85 -7.01
CA GLY A 8 18.91 -28.05 -6.10
C GLY A 8 18.53 -26.78 -5.34
N VAL A 9 17.24 -26.63 -5.04
CA VAL A 9 16.75 -25.60 -4.11
C VAL A 9 17.14 -25.99 -2.68
N LYS A 10 17.89 -25.13 -1.99
CA LYS A 10 18.31 -25.37 -0.60
C LYS A 10 17.15 -25.07 0.35
N VAL A 11 16.93 -25.92 1.34
CA VAL A 11 15.91 -25.73 2.37
C VAL A 11 16.54 -25.78 3.76
N MET A 12 16.38 -24.69 4.50
CA MET A 12 16.92 -24.51 5.84
C MET A 12 15.75 -24.41 6.82
N CYS A 13 15.73 -25.21 7.88
CA CYS A 13 14.69 -25.14 8.90
C CYS A 13 15.16 -24.30 10.09
N ARG A 14 14.35 -23.34 10.54
CA ARG A 14 14.62 -22.51 11.73
C ARG A 14 13.53 -22.70 12.78
N PHE A 15 13.91 -23.12 13.97
CA PHE A 15 13.06 -23.02 15.14
C PHE A 15 13.40 -21.76 15.93
N ARG A 16 12.39 -21.02 16.37
CA ARG A 16 12.57 -19.96 17.38
C ARG A 16 12.44 -20.52 18.81
N PRO A 17 12.84 -19.77 19.85
CA PRO A 17 12.42 -20.07 21.23
C PRO A 17 10.90 -20.08 21.38
N LEU A 18 10.38 -20.69 22.46
CA LEU A 18 9.00 -20.43 22.90
C LEU A 18 8.86 -18.94 23.24
N ASN A 19 7.70 -18.35 22.97
CA ASN A 19 7.40 -16.98 23.40
C ASN A 19 6.61 -16.96 24.72
N GLU A 20 6.52 -15.80 25.36
CA GLU A 20 5.87 -15.65 26.68
C GLU A 20 4.40 -16.10 26.67
N ALA A 21 3.65 -15.84 25.59
CA ALA A 21 2.26 -16.29 25.47
C ALA A 21 2.13 -17.83 25.34
N GLU A 22 3.10 -18.52 24.73
CA GLU A 22 3.18 -19.98 24.70
C GLU A 22 3.61 -20.53 26.08
N ILE A 23 4.57 -19.88 26.75
CA ILE A 23 5.05 -20.26 28.09
C ILE A 23 3.94 -20.12 29.13
N ASN A 24 3.25 -18.98 29.16
CA ASN A 24 2.17 -18.68 30.12
C ASN A 24 0.94 -19.58 29.90
N ARG A 25 0.73 -20.08 28.67
CA ARG A 25 -0.28 -21.12 28.37
C ARG A 25 0.15 -22.54 28.82
N GLY A 26 1.42 -22.74 29.20
CA GLY A 26 1.98 -24.04 29.54
C GLY A 26 2.31 -24.92 28.32
N ASP A 27 2.55 -24.31 27.16
CA ASP A 27 2.87 -25.05 25.93
C ASP A 27 4.18 -25.84 26.08
N LYS A 28 4.12 -27.15 25.81
CA LYS A 28 5.30 -28.01 25.86
C LYS A 28 6.17 -27.85 24.63
N TYR A 29 7.49 -27.88 24.84
CA TYR A 29 8.50 -27.93 23.78
C TYR A 29 8.51 -29.30 23.11
N VAL A 30 8.20 -29.38 21.80
CA VAL A 30 8.05 -30.65 21.07
C VAL A 30 9.27 -31.10 20.24
N PRO A 31 9.96 -30.25 19.45
CA PRO A 31 10.93 -30.74 18.47
C PRO A 31 12.18 -31.31 19.15
N LYS A 32 12.72 -32.39 18.58
CA LYS A 32 13.97 -33.01 19.02
C LYS A 32 14.98 -32.98 17.89
N PHE A 33 16.06 -32.25 18.07
CA PHE A 33 17.14 -32.13 17.08
C PHE A 33 18.02 -33.38 17.08
N LYS A 34 18.49 -33.77 15.89
CA LYS A 34 19.52 -34.78 15.67
C LYS A 34 20.47 -34.23 14.62
N GLU A 35 21.77 -34.31 14.88
CA GLU A 35 22.81 -33.83 13.96
C GLU A 35 22.57 -32.35 13.57
N GLU A 36 23.12 -31.87 12.45
CA GLU A 36 22.93 -30.47 12.00
C GLU A 36 21.81 -30.29 10.96
N ASP A 37 21.15 -31.37 10.54
CA ASP A 37 20.22 -31.38 9.39
C ASP A 37 18.84 -31.97 9.68
N THR A 38 18.62 -32.56 10.87
CA THR A 38 17.45 -33.40 11.16
C THR A 38 16.67 -32.94 12.39
N VAL A 39 15.34 -32.84 12.26
CA VAL A 39 14.41 -32.63 13.37
C VAL A 39 13.39 -33.77 13.47
N VAL A 40 13.08 -34.18 14.68
CA VAL A 40 12.07 -35.20 14.99
C VAL A 40 10.88 -34.57 15.70
N ILE A 41 9.67 -34.75 15.16
CA ILE A 41 8.39 -34.28 15.72
C ILE A 41 7.40 -35.44 15.69
N SER A 42 6.67 -35.69 16.80
CA SER A 42 5.81 -36.88 16.95
C SER A 42 6.51 -38.19 16.50
N SER A 43 7.77 -38.37 16.90
CA SER A 43 8.65 -39.49 16.51
C SER A 43 8.96 -39.64 15.00
N LYS A 44 8.44 -38.78 14.12
CA LYS A 44 8.79 -38.75 12.69
C LYS A 44 10.00 -37.84 12.45
N PRO A 45 11.07 -38.31 11.79
CA PRO A 45 12.20 -37.47 11.37
C PRO A 45 11.89 -36.69 10.09
N TYR A 46 12.50 -35.51 9.98
CA TYR A 46 12.48 -34.61 8.83
C TYR A 46 13.89 -34.07 8.61
N MET A 47 14.45 -34.29 7.42
CA MET A 47 15.84 -33.92 7.06
C MET A 47 15.84 -32.79 6.03
N PHE A 48 16.77 -31.84 6.17
CA PHE A 48 16.87 -30.61 5.38
C PHE A 48 18.32 -30.37 4.90
N ASP A 49 18.72 -29.16 4.50
CA ASP A 49 20.13 -28.81 4.25
C ASP A 49 20.82 -28.25 5.50
N ARG A 50 20.02 -27.71 6.43
CA ARG A 50 20.39 -27.40 7.81
C ARG A 50 19.13 -27.30 8.67
N VAL A 51 19.23 -27.67 9.95
CA VAL A 51 18.23 -27.44 10.98
C VAL A 51 18.87 -26.56 12.06
N MET A 52 18.28 -25.39 12.27
CA MET A 52 18.76 -24.35 13.17
C MET A 52 17.90 -24.36 14.45
N PRO A 53 18.41 -24.84 15.59
CA PRO A 53 17.70 -24.83 16.87
C PRO A 53 17.49 -23.40 17.43
N PRO A 54 16.68 -23.22 18.49
CA PRO A 54 16.31 -21.91 19.04
C PRO A 54 17.46 -20.97 19.44
N ASN A 55 18.65 -21.50 19.68
CA ASN A 55 19.85 -20.77 20.06
C ASN A 55 20.71 -20.32 18.86
N THR A 56 20.32 -20.60 17.61
CA THR A 56 21.04 -20.13 16.42
C THR A 56 20.87 -18.62 16.22
N THR A 57 21.98 -17.89 16.17
CA THR A 57 22.00 -16.42 16.05
C THR A 57 21.60 -15.95 14.65
N GLN A 58 21.20 -14.68 14.53
CA GLN A 58 20.89 -14.06 13.23
C GLN A 58 22.08 -14.11 12.25
N GLU A 59 23.30 -13.99 12.77
CA GLU A 59 24.54 -14.07 12.01
C GLU A 59 24.80 -15.48 11.47
N GLN A 60 24.64 -16.52 12.29
CA GLN A 60 24.72 -17.92 11.85
C GLN A 60 23.68 -18.25 10.78
N VAL A 61 22.45 -17.71 10.92
CA VAL A 61 21.40 -17.86 9.90
C VAL A 61 21.80 -17.17 8.60
N TYR A 62 22.36 -15.96 8.64
CA TYR A 62 22.85 -15.25 7.46
C TYR A 62 24.00 -16.01 6.75
N ASP A 63 24.99 -16.46 7.51
CA ASP A 63 26.16 -17.17 7.00
C ASP A 63 25.79 -18.49 6.32
N HIS A 64 24.83 -19.24 6.87
CA HIS A 64 24.38 -20.51 6.29
C HIS A 64 23.38 -20.34 5.13
N CYS A 65 22.48 -19.35 5.18
CA CYS A 65 21.37 -19.22 4.23
C CYS A 65 21.65 -18.29 3.05
N ALA A 66 22.40 -17.19 3.27
CA ALA A 66 22.39 -16.01 2.42
C ALA A 66 23.77 -15.61 1.87
N LYS A 67 24.83 -15.69 2.67
CA LYS A 67 26.18 -15.18 2.34
C LYS A 67 26.74 -15.68 1.00
N GLN A 68 26.50 -16.95 0.66
CA GLN A 68 26.89 -17.51 -0.64
C GLN A 68 26.04 -16.94 -1.80
N ILE A 69 24.73 -16.75 -1.60
CA ILE A 69 23.85 -16.17 -2.64
C ILE A 69 24.26 -14.73 -2.93
N VAL A 70 24.69 -13.93 -1.94
CA VAL A 70 25.23 -12.58 -2.18
C VAL A 70 26.44 -12.62 -3.12
N LYS A 71 27.40 -13.52 -2.87
CA LYS A 71 28.57 -13.73 -3.74
C LYS A 71 28.19 -14.19 -5.14
N ASP A 72 27.21 -15.07 -5.27
CA ASP A 72 26.72 -15.53 -6.56
C ASP A 72 25.99 -14.41 -7.35
N VAL A 73 25.24 -13.54 -6.68
CA VAL A 73 24.57 -12.38 -7.29
C VAL A 73 25.60 -11.33 -7.75
N LEU A 74 26.63 -11.08 -6.94
CA LEU A 74 27.81 -10.30 -7.34
C LEU A 74 28.59 -10.97 -8.48
N GLY A 75 28.47 -12.29 -8.67
CA GLY A 75 28.96 -13.03 -9.85
C GLY A 75 28.04 -12.96 -11.08
N GLY A 76 26.92 -12.24 -11.02
CA GLY A 76 25.96 -12.12 -12.12
C GLY A 76 24.97 -13.29 -12.26
N TYR A 77 24.79 -14.11 -11.23
CA TYR A 77 23.65 -15.04 -11.13
C TYR A 77 22.40 -14.34 -10.55
N ASN A 78 21.20 -14.90 -10.73
CA ASN A 78 20.05 -14.53 -9.91
C ASN A 78 20.03 -15.32 -8.59
N GLY A 79 19.51 -14.71 -7.53
CA GLY A 79 19.35 -15.28 -6.21
C GLY A 79 17.94 -15.03 -5.65
N THR A 80 17.42 -15.96 -4.85
CA THR A 80 16.15 -15.77 -4.12
C THR A 80 16.23 -16.39 -2.73
N ILE A 81 15.80 -15.64 -1.72
CA ILE A 81 15.69 -16.12 -0.34
C ILE A 81 14.26 -15.93 0.15
N PHE A 82 13.64 -17.04 0.54
CA PHE A 82 12.28 -17.08 1.10
C PHE A 82 12.30 -17.26 2.61
N ALA A 83 11.38 -16.59 3.32
CA ALA A 83 10.92 -17.00 4.63
C ALA A 83 9.48 -17.52 4.54
N TYR A 84 9.22 -18.75 5.03
CA TYR A 84 7.92 -19.43 4.96
C TYR A 84 7.54 -20.06 6.33
N GLY A 85 6.25 -20.25 6.58
CA GLY A 85 5.72 -20.80 7.84
C GLY A 85 4.56 -19.97 8.41
N GLN A 86 3.98 -20.43 9.52
CA GLN A 86 2.83 -19.76 10.14
C GLN A 86 3.14 -18.33 10.63
N THR A 87 2.12 -17.55 10.94
CA THR A 87 2.23 -16.31 11.72
C THR A 87 2.88 -16.59 13.07
N SER A 88 3.68 -15.62 13.52
CA SER A 88 4.51 -15.71 14.74
C SER A 88 5.46 -16.93 14.79
N SER A 89 5.90 -17.45 13.63
CA SER A 89 6.97 -18.46 13.54
C SER A 89 8.40 -17.89 13.50
N GLY A 90 8.56 -16.60 13.16
CA GLY A 90 9.86 -15.93 13.07
C GLY A 90 10.31 -15.50 11.66
N LYS A 91 9.40 -15.47 10.67
CA LYS A 91 9.71 -15.08 9.27
C LYS A 91 10.32 -13.68 9.15
N THR A 92 9.58 -12.64 9.51
CA THR A 92 10.04 -11.24 9.50
C THR A 92 11.23 -10.99 10.43
N HIS A 93 11.31 -11.70 11.56
CA HIS A 93 12.51 -11.67 12.42
C HIS A 93 13.75 -12.24 11.70
N THR A 94 13.58 -13.23 10.82
CA THR A 94 14.67 -13.78 10.02
C THR A 94 15.06 -12.85 8.87
N MET A 95 14.09 -12.26 8.19
CA MET A 95 14.35 -11.38 7.04
C MET A 95 14.85 -9.99 7.47
N GLU A 96 14.12 -9.27 8.31
CA GLU A 96 14.46 -7.91 8.77
C GLU A 96 15.17 -7.92 10.13
N GLY A 97 14.66 -8.69 11.09
CA GLY A 97 15.10 -8.63 12.49
C GLY A 97 14.81 -7.25 13.12
N LYS A 98 15.73 -6.78 13.96
CA LYS A 98 15.79 -5.35 14.35
C LYS A 98 16.81 -4.66 13.44
N LEU A 99 16.34 -3.79 12.55
CA LEU A 99 17.12 -3.27 11.41
C LEU A 99 18.46 -2.63 11.80
N HIS A 100 18.50 -1.79 12.84
CA HIS A 100 19.72 -1.09 13.29
C HIS A 100 20.46 -1.77 14.47
N ASP A 101 20.09 -3.00 14.84
CA ASP A 101 20.72 -3.73 15.97
C ASP A 101 21.81 -4.68 15.43
N PRO A 102 23.12 -4.47 15.71
CA PRO A 102 24.18 -5.27 15.12
C PRO A 102 24.08 -6.79 15.37
N GLN A 103 23.41 -7.20 16.46
CA GLN A 103 23.23 -8.61 16.81
C GLN A 103 21.88 -9.13 16.30
N LEU A 104 20.81 -8.34 16.44
CA LEU A 104 19.44 -8.77 16.13
C LEU A 104 18.97 -8.41 14.71
N MET A 105 19.76 -7.71 13.91
CA MET A 105 19.51 -7.48 12.48
C MET A 105 19.45 -8.80 11.69
N GLY A 106 18.46 -8.92 10.82
CA GLY A 106 18.17 -10.11 10.02
C GLY A 106 18.99 -10.21 8.73
N ILE A 107 18.50 -11.00 7.79
CA ILE A 107 19.17 -11.28 6.51
C ILE A 107 19.28 -10.02 5.63
N ILE A 108 18.20 -9.25 5.44
CA ILE A 108 18.16 -8.09 4.53
C ILE A 108 19.22 -7.02 4.90
N PRO A 109 19.29 -6.50 6.15
CA PRO A 109 20.32 -5.52 6.53
C PRO A 109 21.75 -6.08 6.47
N ARG A 110 21.95 -7.39 6.73
CA ARG A 110 23.26 -8.04 6.57
C ARG A 110 23.65 -8.15 5.10
N ILE A 111 22.70 -8.46 4.21
CA ILE A 111 22.90 -8.42 2.75
C ILE A 111 23.27 -7.02 2.28
N ALA A 112 22.58 -5.98 2.77
CA ALA A 112 22.86 -4.59 2.40
C ALA A 112 24.32 -4.24 2.68
N ARG A 113 24.78 -4.46 3.92
CA ARG A 113 26.19 -4.21 4.30
C ARG A 113 27.16 -5.10 3.51
N ASP A 114 26.97 -6.42 3.50
CA ASP A 114 27.89 -7.35 2.82
C ASP A 114 28.00 -7.07 1.29
N ILE A 115 26.97 -6.56 0.62
CA ILE A 115 27.06 -6.13 -0.80
C ILE A 115 28.08 -5.00 -0.96
N PHE A 116 27.95 -3.93 -0.16
CA PHE A 116 28.85 -2.79 -0.23
C PHE A 116 30.25 -3.13 0.26
N ASP A 117 30.38 -3.92 1.34
CA ASP A 117 31.66 -4.45 1.83
C ASP A 117 32.42 -5.20 0.72
N HIS A 118 31.72 -6.00 -0.09
CA HIS A 118 32.35 -6.66 -1.25
C HIS A 118 32.70 -5.66 -2.34
N ILE A 119 31.83 -4.72 -2.69
CA ILE A 119 32.09 -3.70 -3.74
C ILE A 119 33.30 -2.83 -3.39
N PHE A 120 33.45 -2.41 -2.13
CA PHE A 120 34.64 -1.67 -1.67
C PHE A 120 35.93 -2.52 -1.63
N SER A 121 35.84 -3.83 -1.88
CA SER A 121 36.97 -4.76 -1.99
C SER A 121 37.23 -5.29 -3.41
N MET A 122 36.44 -4.83 -4.39
CA MET A 122 36.55 -5.21 -5.81
C MET A 122 37.63 -4.38 -6.53
N ASP A 123 37.92 -4.77 -7.77
CA ASP A 123 38.80 -4.06 -8.70
C ASP A 123 38.23 -2.67 -9.05
N GLU A 124 39.08 -1.63 -9.04
CA GLU A 124 38.73 -0.25 -9.41
C GLU A 124 38.18 -0.16 -10.85
N ASN A 125 38.48 -1.13 -11.70
CA ASN A 125 37.95 -1.26 -13.06
C ASN A 125 36.48 -1.76 -13.14
N LEU A 126 35.77 -1.95 -12.02
CA LEU A 126 34.36 -2.40 -11.99
C LEU A 126 33.42 -1.29 -11.52
N GLU A 127 32.63 -0.74 -12.45
CA GLU A 127 31.57 0.23 -12.13
C GLU A 127 30.28 -0.50 -11.71
N PHE A 128 29.80 -0.25 -10.48
CA PHE A 128 28.59 -0.86 -9.94
C PHE A 128 27.38 0.08 -9.98
N HIS A 129 26.25 -0.46 -10.44
CA HIS A 129 24.95 0.20 -10.50
C HIS A 129 23.92 -0.63 -9.74
N ILE A 130 23.66 -0.27 -8.48
CA ILE A 130 22.67 -0.96 -7.63
C ILE A 130 21.31 -0.26 -7.75
N LYS A 131 20.27 -1.05 -7.98
CA LYS A 131 18.87 -0.63 -7.91
C LYS A 131 18.11 -1.44 -6.88
N VAL A 132 17.17 -0.80 -6.19
CA VAL A 132 16.26 -1.43 -5.23
C VAL A 132 14.80 -1.10 -5.56
N SER A 133 13.93 -2.09 -5.34
CA SER A 133 12.48 -1.96 -5.40
C SER A 133 11.87 -2.69 -4.21
N TYR A 134 10.89 -2.07 -3.54
CA TYR A 134 10.17 -2.69 -2.43
C TYR A 134 8.67 -2.64 -2.70
N PHE A 135 8.01 -3.80 -2.68
CA PHE A 135 6.56 -3.90 -2.88
C PHE A 135 5.97 -5.02 -2.03
N GLU A 136 4.68 -4.91 -1.72
CA GLU A 136 3.91 -5.98 -1.09
C GLU A 136 2.86 -6.56 -2.05
N ILE A 137 2.48 -7.81 -1.80
CA ILE A 137 1.35 -8.48 -2.45
C ILE A 137 0.31 -8.79 -1.38
N TYR A 138 -0.88 -8.20 -1.52
CA TYR A 138 -2.02 -8.39 -0.62
C TYR A 138 -3.28 -8.54 -1.47
N LEU A 139 -4.11 -9.55 -1.19
CA LEU A 139 -5.29 -9.90 -2.01
C LEU A 139 -4.99 -10.05 -3.52
N ASP A 140 -3.82 -10.60 -3.86
CA ASP A 140 -3.24 -10.67 -5.22
C ASP A 140 -3.13 -9.33 -5.97
N LYS A 141 -3.18 -8.21 -5.23
CA LYS A 141 -2.88 -6.85 -5.70
C LYS A 141 -1.45 -6.50 -5.26
N ILE A 142 -0.63 -6.05 -6.20
CA ILE A 142 0.73 -5.59 -5.92
C ILE A 142 0.65 -4.11 -5.55
N ARG A 143 1.25 -3.72 -4.43
CA ARG A 143 1.36 -2.32 -4.00
C ARG A 143 2.82 -1.95 -3.85
N ASP A 144 3.22 -0.85 -4.45
CA ASP A 144 4.55 -0.28 -4.26
C ASP A 144 4.68 0.28 -2.84
N LEU A 145 5.76 -0.07 -2.14
CA LEU A 145 6.05 0.45 -0.80
C LEU A 145 6.96 1.69 -0.86
N LEU A 146 7.52 2.03 -2.02
CA LEU A 146 8.35 3.22 -2.26
C LEU A 146 7.60 4.34 -2.99
N ASP A 147 6.33 4.11 -3.32
CA ASP A 147 5.36 5.10 -3.80
C ASP A 147 3.93 4.58 -3.53
N VAL A 148 3.36 4.95 -2.38
CA VAL A 148 2.04 4.45 -1.94
C VAL A 148 0.87 4.79 -2.86
N SER A 149 1.04 5.69 -3.85
CA SER A 149 0.02 5.96 -4.88
C SER A 149 -0.12 4.81 -5.90
N LYS A 150 0.92 3.99 -6.06
CA LYS A 150 0.98 2.90 -7.04
C LYS A 150 0.35 1.62 -6.48
N MET A 151 -0.98 1.54 -6.56
CA MET A 151 -1.76 0.37 -6.15
C MET A 151 -2.14 -0.56 -7.32
N ASN A 152 -2.24 -1.86 -7.04
CA ASN A 152 -2.61 -2.93 -7.98
C ASN A 152 -1.75 -2.98 -9.27
N LEU A 153 -0.43 -2.96 -9.12
CA LEU A 153 0.49 -3.11 -10.26
C LEU A 153 0.33 -4.47 -10.97
N ALA A 154 0.75 -4.50 -12.23
CA ALA A 154 0.59 -5.63 -13.15
C ALA A 154 1.93 -6.33 -13.46
N VAL A 155 1.91 -7.66 -13.53
CA VAL A 155 3.08 -8.47 -13.92
C VAL A 155 3.12 -8.64 -15.44
N HIS A 156 4.17 -8.10 -16.05
CA HIS A 156 4.50 -8.26 -17.47
C HIS A 156 5.67 -9.22 -17.65
N GLU A 157 5.87 -9.69 -18.88
CA GLU A 157 7.01 -10.51 -19.31
C GLU A 157 7.85 -9.66 -20.29
N ASP A 158 9.18 -9.70 -20.20
CA ASP A 158 10.08 -8.94 -21.08
C ASP A 158 10.34 -9.66 -22.43
N LYS A 159 11.25 -9.10 -23.25
CA LYS A 159 11.62 -9.70 -24.56
C LYS A 159 12.20 -11.12 -24.46
N ASN A 160 12.76 -11.48 -23.30
CA ASN A 160 13.35 -12.77 -22.99
C ASN A 160 12.39 -13.67 -22.18
N ARG A 161 11.13 -13.23 -22.00
CA ARG A 161 10.09 -13.81 -21.13
C ARG A 161 10.41 -13.78 -19.63
N VAL A 162 11.32 -12.90 -19.18
CA VAL A 162 11.59 -12.70 -17.75
C VAL A 162 10.46 -11.85 -17.15
N PRO A 163 9.82 -12.28 -16.05
CA PRO A 163 8.72 -11.54 -15.43
C PRO A 163 9.22 -10.29 -14.69
N TYR A 164 8.43 -9.21 -14.74
CA TYR A 164 8.69 -7.97 -14.00
C TYR A 164 7.39 -7.25 -13.63
N VAL A 165 7.43 -6.44 -12.56
CA VAL A 165 6.29 -5.62 -12.12
C VAL A 165 6.33 -4.28 -12.87
N LYS A 166 5.39 -4.08 -13.80
CA LYS A 166 5.36 -2.88 -14.64
C LYS A 166 4.93 -1.67 -13.81
N GLY A 167 5.78 -0.64 -13.82
CA GLY A 167 5.52 0.63 -13.12
C GLY A 167 5.96 0.65 -11.66
N CYS A 168 6.51 -0.44 -11.13
CA CYS A 168 7.13 -0.43 -9.80
C CYS A 168 8.35 0.50 -9.78
N THR A 169 8.59 1.12 -8.63
CA THR A 169 9.65 2.11 -8.41
C THR A 169 10.99 1.41 -8.27
N GLU A 170 11.92 1.70 -9.16
CA GLU A 170 13.35 1.38 -9.00
C GLU A 170 14.05 2.64 -8.48
N ARG A 171 14.64 2.58 -7.29
CA ARG A 171 15.55 3.63 -6.78
C ARG A 171 16.98 3.15 -6.94
N PHE A 172 17.90 4.06 -7.29
CA PHE A 172 19.33 3.79 -7.18
C PHE A 172 19.77 3.98 -5.73
N VAL A 173 20.75 3.20 -5.27
CA VAL A 173 21.39 3.36 -3.96
C VAL A 173 22.91 3.20 -4.11
N SER A 174 23.65 4.04 -3.39
CA SER A 174 25.10 4.21 -3.50
C SER A 174 25.86 3.91 -2.20
N SER A 175 25.15 3.81 -1.07
CA SER A 175 25.72 3.41 0.22
C SER A 175 24.80 2.45 1.00
N PRO A 176 25.32 1.77 2.06
CA PRO A 176 24.52 0.96 2.96
C PRO A 176 23.37 1.74 3.61
N GLU A 177 23.62 3.00 3.98
CA GLU A 177 22.66 3.89 4.64
C GLU A 177 21.47 4.18 3.71
N GLU A 178 21.72 4.55 2.45
CA GLU A 178 20.64 4.75 1.46
C GLU A 178 19.82 3.47 1.21
N MET A 179 20.43 2.29 1.30
CA MET A 179 19.68 1.03 1.21
C MET A 179 18.82 0.78 2.45
N MET A 180 19.29 1.15 3.64
CA MET A 180 18.52 1.06 4.88
C MET A 180 17.36 2.06 4.91
N ASP A 181 17.58 3.32 4.52
CA ASP A 181 16.53 4.35 4.43
C ASP A 181 15.37 3.90 3.53
N VAL A 182 15.67 3.22 2.41
CA VAL A 182 14.65 2.66 1.50
C VAL A 182 13.89 1.48 2.12
N ILE A 183 14.53 0.68 2.98
CA ILE A 183 13.87 -0.39 3.73
C ILE A 183 12.94 0.20 4.80
N ASP A 184 13.41 1.20 5.55
CA ASP A 184 12.64 1.84 6.62
C ASP A 184 11.48 2.69 6.08
N GLU A 185 11.64 3.39 4.95
CA GLU A 185 10.52 4.06 4.27
C GLU A 185 9.45 3.04 3.83
N GLY A 186 9.86 1.94 3.18
CA GLY A 186 8.93 0.91 2.75
C GLY A 186 8.21 0.22 3.92
N LYS A 187 8.90 0.08 5.05
CA LYS A 187 8.37 -0.45 6.31
C LYS A 187 7.40 0.52 6.98
N ALA A 188 7.67 1.83 6.97
CA ALA A 188 6.75 2.86 7.44
C ALA A 188 5.48 2.90 6.57
N ASN A 189 5.62 2.89 5.25
CA ASN A 189 4.52 2.84 4.29
C ASN A 189 3.67 1.55 4.44
N ARG A 190 4.29 0.43 4.83
CA ARG A 190 3.59 -0.82 5.22
C ARG A 190 2.81 -0.65 6.53
N HIS A 191 3.36 0.04 7.55
CA HIS A 191 2.65 0.29 8.81
C HIS A 191 1.44 1.24 8.66
N VAL A 192 1.53 2.27 7.81
CA VAL A 192 0.39 3.15 7.49
C VAL A 192 -0.77 2.39 6.81
N ALA A 193 -0.50 1.22 6.22
CA ALA A 193 -1.53 0.28 5.77
C ALA A 193 -2.23 -0.41 6.94
N VAL A 194 -1.45 -1.00 7.86
CA VAL A 194 -1.89 -1.73 9.06
C VAL A 194 -2.86 -0.87 9.88
N THR A 195 -2.51 0.41 10.12
CA THR A 195 -3.31 1.30 10.98
C THR A 195 -4.70 1.65 10.43
N ASN A 196 -4.95 1.46 9.12
CA ASN A 196 -6.29 1.63 8.54
C ASN A 196 -7.09 0.32 8.49
N MET A 197 -6.44 -0.84 8.38
CA MET A 197 -7.12 -2.16 8.29
C MET A 197 -6.29 -3.31 8.87
N ASN A 198 -6.43 -3.54 10.19
CA ASN A 198 -6.00 -4.75 10.92
C ASN A 198 -4.48 -5.10 10.90
N GLU A 199 -4.12 -6.13 11.68
CA GLU A 199 -2.75 -6.67 11.78
C GLU A 199 -2.31 -7.33 10.46
N HIS A 200 -1.80 -6.51 9.53
CA HIS A 200 -1.59 -6.86 8.12
C HIS A 200 -0.22 -7.48 7.81
N SER A 201 0.76 -7.43 8.72
CA SER A 201 2.12 -7.97 8.50
C SER A 201 2.15 -9.50 8.35
N SER A 202 1.21 -10.20 9.00
CA SER A 202 0.93 -11.63 8.84
C SER A 202 0.19 -11.97 7.55
N ARG A 203 -0.30 -10.96 6.82
CA ARG A 203 -1.32 -11.10 5.76
C ARG A 203 -0.86 -10.64 4.37
N SER A 204 0.15 -9.78 4.28
CA SER A 204 0.80 -9.44 3.00
C SER A 204 2.16 -10.13 2.84
N HIS A 205 2.52 -10.40 1.58
CA HIS A 205 3.85 -10.90 1.21
C HIS A 205 4.72 -9.73 0.81
N SER A 206 5.86 -9.53 1.48
CA SER A 206 6.80 -8.46 1.17
C SER A 206 7.94 -8.98 0.29
N ILE A 207 8.23 -8.27 -0.80
CA ILE A 207 9.30 -8.59 -1.75
C ILE A 207 10.20 -7.37 -1.88
N PHE A 208 11.40 -7.47 -1.32
CA PHE A 208 12.50 -6.53 -1.56
C PHE A 208 13.37 -7.11 -2.68
N LEU A 209 13.55 -6.36 -3.76
CA LEU A 209 14.35 -6.75 -4.92
C LEU A 209 15.58 -5.85 -4.99
N ILE A 210 16.77 -6.45 -4.91
CA ILE A 210 18.05 -5.80 -5.21
C ILE A 210 18.48 -6.25 -6.60
N ASN A 211 18.78 -5.31 -7.49
CA ASN A 211 19.28 -5.56 -8.84
C ASN A 211 20.66 -4.91 -8.97
N ILE A 212 21.70 -5.73 -8.96
CA ILE A 212 23.09 -5.30 -9.09
C ILE A 212 23.48 -5.46 -10.55
N LYS A 213 23.75 -4.34 -11.23
CA LYS A 213 24.53 -4.34 -12.46
C LYS A 213 25.98 -3.98 -12.12
N GLN A 214 26.91 -4.61 -12.83
CA GLN A 214 28.32 -4.22 -12.83
C GLN A 214 28.82 -4.17 -14.27
N GLU A 215 29.77 -3.27 -14.53
CA GLU A 215 30.38 -3.05 -15.83
C GLU A 215 31.90 -2.95 -15.68
N ASN A 216 32.63 -3.83 -16.36
CA ASN A 216 34.08 -3.75 -16.38
C ASN A 216 34.55 -2.76 -17.46
N VAL A 217 35.19 -1.68 -17.04
CA VAL A 217 35.53 -0.53 -17.90
C VAL A 217 36.56 -0.90 -18.98
N GLU A 218 37.49 -1.82 -18.69
CA GLU A 218 38.50 -2.26 -19.67
C GLU A 218 37.96 -3.21 -20.75
N THR A 219 36.96 -4.04 -20.42
CA THR A 219 36.47 -5.11 -21.31
C THR A 219 35.04 -4.92 -21.82
N GLU A 220 34.38 -3.82 -21.43
CA GLU A 220 32.96 -3.49 -21.68
C GLU A 220 31.95 -4.56 -21.23
N LYS A 221 32.38 -5.49 -20.35
CA LYS A 221 31.56 -6.63 -19.94
C LYS A 221 30.59 -6.27 -18.84
N LYS A 222 29.30 -6.46 -19.13
CA LYS A 222 28.19 -6.12 -18.24
C LYS A 222 27.57 -7.40 -17.66
N LEU A 223 27.48 -7.47 -16.33
CA LEU A 223 26.84 -8.58 -15.60
C LEU A 223 25.66 -8.03 -14.79
N SER A 224 24.57 -8.80 -14.66
CA SER A 224 23.35 -8.36 -13.95
C SER A 224 22.79 -9.46 -13.04
N GLY A 225 22.97 -9.32 -11.73
CA GLY A 225 22.40 -10.21 -10.73
C GLY A 225 21.16 -9.62 -10.07
N LYS A 226 20.05 -10.36 -10.05
CA LYS A 226 18.84 -9.99 -9.29
C LYS A 226 18.71 -10.85 -8.03
N LEU A 227 18.50 -10.21 -6.89
CA LEU A 227 18.31 -10.85 -5.59
C LEU A 227 16.91 -10.52 -5.05
N TYR A 228 16.04 -11.53 -5.01
CA TYR A 228 14.70 -11.44 -4.45
C TYR A 228 14.70 -11.88 -2.98
N LEU A 229 14.25 -11.00 -2.09
CA LEU A 229 14.21 -11.22 -0.65
C LEU A 229 12.74 -11.18 -0.21
N VAL A 230 12.20 -12.34 0.14
CA VAL A 230 10.76 -12.59 0.20
C VAL A 230 10.32 -13.03 1.61
N ASP A 231 9.63 -12.14 2.32
CA ASP A 231 8.90 -12.47 3.55
C ASP A 231 7.44 -12.79 3.19
N LEU A 232 7.03 -14.05 3.29
CA LEU A 232 5.69 -14.48 2.92
C LEU A 232 4.68 -14.20 4.05
N ALA A 233 3.38 -14.21 3.75
CA ALA A 233 2.31 -14.20 4.75
C ALA A 233 2.29 -15.49 5.60
N GLY A 234 1.41 -15.53 6.61
CA GLY A 234 1.13 -16.73 7.41
C GLY A 234 0.65 -17.92 6.57
N SER A 235 1.27 -19.08 6.76
CA SER A 235 0.88 -20.34 6.11
C SER A 235 -0.18 -21.16 6.87
N GLU A 236 -0.73 -20.63 7.96
CA GLU A 236 -1.73 -21.30 8.78
C GLU A 236 -3.09 -21.39 8.08
N LYS A 237 -3.83 -22.46 8.40
CA LYS A 237 -5.14 -22.72 7.83
C LYS A 237 -6.16 -21.70 8.31
N VAL A 238 -6.97 -21.18 7.37
CA VAL A 238 -8.11 -20.28 7.64
C VAL A 238 -9.06 -20.82 8.71
N SER A 239 -9.25 -22.15 8.78
CA SER A 239 -10.07 -22.79 9.84
C SER A 239 -9.51 -22.62 11.26
N LYS A 240 -8.25 -22.18 11.42
CA LYS A 240 -7.58 -21.97 12.71
C LYS A 240 -7.61 -20.50 13.16
N THR A 241 -8.03 -19.56 12.30
CA THR A 241 -8.05 -18.12 12.61
C THR A 241 -9.38 -17.63 13.17
N GLY A 242 -10.44 -18.43 13.11
CA GLY A 242 -11.79 -18.04 13.57
C GLY A 242 -12.42 -16.89 12.79
N ALA A 243 -11.92 -16.59 11.58
CA ALA A 243 -12.36 -15.46 10.78
C ALA A 243 -13.76 -15.66 10.20
N GLU A 244 -14.62 -14.66 10.34
CA GLU A 244 -15.96 -14.59 9.74
C GLU A 244 -16.10 -13.36 8.84
N GLY A 245 -17.11 -13.37 7.97
CA GLY A 245 -17.41 -12.26 7.05
C GLY A 245 -16.24 -11.90 6.13
N ALA A 246 -16.00 -10.60 5.93
CA ALA A 246 -14.94 -10.11 5.03
C ALA A 246 -13.53 -10.62 5.38
N VAL A 247 -13.26 -10.90 6.66
CA VAL A 247 -11.95 -11.41 7.13
C VAL A 247 -11.73 -12.85 6.67
N LEU A 248 -12.80 -13.62 6.42
CA LEU A 248 -12.71 -14.98 5.88
C LEU A 248 -12.28 -14.98 4.41
N ASP A 249 -12.89 -14.12 3.58
CA ASP A 249 -12.49 -13.99 2.17
C ASP A 249 -11.12 -13.33 2.01
N GLU A 250 -10.73 -12.45 2.94
CA GLU A 250 -9.36 -11.93 3.05
C GLU A 250 -8.35 -13.08 3.28
N ALA A 251 -8.54 -13.87 4.35
CA ALA A 251 -7.68 -15.00 4.71
C ALA A 251 -7.61 -16.09 3.62
N LYS A 252 -8.71 -16.29 2.89
CA LYS A 252 -8.82 -17.19 1.74
C LYS A 252 -8.04 -16.68 0.52
N ASN A 253 -8.09 -15.38 0.22
CA ASN A 253 -7.32 -14.78 -0.88
C ASN A 253 -5.81 -14.74 -0.59
N ILE A 254 -5.41 -14.55 0.66
CA ILE A 254 -4.00 -14.67 1.10
C ILE A 254 -3.53 -16.12 0.88
N ASN A 255 -4.32 -17.09 1.35
CA ASN A 255 -4.01 -18.51 1.15
C ASN A 255 -4.08 -18.96 -0.33
N LYS A 256 -4.78 -18.26 -1.23
CA LYS A 256 -4.75 -18.53 -2.69
C LYS A 256 -3.32 -18.46 -3.22
N SER A 257 -2.55 -17.43 -2.83
CA SER A 257 -1.18 -17.22 -3.33
C SER A 257 -0.20 -18.28 -2.80
N LEU A 258 -0.34 -18.67 -1.53
CA LEU A 258 0.43 -19.77 -0.93
C LEU A 258 0.03 -21.15 -1.48
N SER A 259 -1.24 -21.33 -1.86
CA SER A 259 -1.73 -22.55 -2.51
C SER A 259 -1.19 -22.66 -3.94
N ALA A 260 -1.17 -21.56 -4.70
CA ALA A 260 -0.51 -21.48 -6.00
C ALA A 260 0.99 -21.82 -5.89
N LEU A 261 1.69 -21.27 -4.89
CA LEU A 261 3.09 -21.60 -4.60
C LEU A 261 3.27 -23.09 -4.28
N GLY A 262 2.37 -23.68 -3.48
CA GLY A 262 2.34 -25.11 -3.18
C GLY A 262 2.06 -26.01 -4.40
N ASN A 263 1.20 -25.55 -5.34
CA ASN A 263 0.91 -26.23 -6.60
C ASN A 263 2.14 -26.21 -7.53
N VAL A 264 2.78 -25.05 -7.70
CA VAL A 264 4.03 -24.88 -8.45
C VAL A 264 5.13 -25.78 -7.88
N ILE A 265 5.34 -25.75 -6.57
CA ILE A 265 6.33 -26.59 -5.87
C ILE A 265 6.03 -28.08 -6.06
N SER A 266 4.76 -28.50 -5.98
CA SER A 266 4.40 -29.91 -6.15
C SER A 266 4.56 -30.37 -7.60
N ALA A 267 4.20 -29.55 -8.59
CA ALA A 267 4.41 -29.86 -10.01
C ALA A 267 5.90 -29.98 -10.37
N LEU A 268 6.75 -29.08 -9.84
CA LEU A 268 8.20 -29.12 -10.01
C LEU A 268 8.85 -30.32 -9.29
N ALA A 269 8.36 -30.67 -8.10
CA ALA A 269 8.83 -31.82 -7.32
C ALA A 269 8.43 -33.17 -7.94
N GLU A 270 7.27 -33.25 -8.59
CA GLU A 270 6.79 -34.44 -9.31
C GLU A 270 7.53 -34.65 -10.64
N GLY A 271 7.96 -33.58 -11.32
CA GLY A 271 8.74 -33.62 -12.57
C GLY A 271 8.02 -34.18 -13.81
N THR A 272 6.84 -34.80 -13.65
CA THR A 272 6.05 -35.42 -14.73
C THR A 272 5.18 -34.43 -15.52
N LYS A 273 4.96 -33.22 -14.98
CA LYS A 273 4.07 -32.21 -15.56
C LYS A 273 4.87 -31.26 -16.46
N THR A 274 4.60 -31.30 -17.76
CA THR A 274 5.20 -30.40 -18.76
C THR A 274 4.79 -28.93 -18.61
N HIS A 275 3.67 -28.66 -17.95
CA HIS A 275 3.21 -27.32 -17.61
C HIS A 275 3.16 -27.11 -16.09
N VAL A 276 3.86 -26.08 -15.61
CA VAL A 276 3.89 -25.69 -14.20
C VAL A 276 3.02 -24.44 -14.01
N PRO A 277 2.08 -24.41 -13.04
CA PRO A 277 1.03 -23.40 -12.96
C PRO A 277 1.47 -22.07 -12.32
N TYR A 278 2.54 -21.44 -12.85
CA TYR A 278 3.02 -20.15 -12.34
C TYR A 278 1.97 -19.04 -12.42
N ARG A 279 0.99 -19.15 -13.32
CA ARG A 279 -0.03 -18.11 -13.59
C ARG A 279 -1.15 -18.02 -12.54
N ASP A 280 -1.27 -18.99 -11.62
CA ASP A 280 -2.32 -19.08 -10.60
C ASP A 280 -2.34 -17.89 -9.60
N SER A 281 -1.23 -17.16 -9.46
CA SER A 281 -1.12 -15.91 -8.69
C SER A 281 -0.06 -14.97 -9.28
N LYS A 282 -0.14 -13.66 -8.99
CA LYS A 282 0.92 -12.72 -9.41
C LYS A 282 2.27 -13.04 -8.74
N MET A 283 2.25 -13.55 -7.51
CA MET A 283 3.45 -13.94 -6.78
C MET A 283 4.22 -15.05 -7.52
N THR A 284 3.53 -16.14 -7.87
CA THR A 284 4.15 -17.27 -8.60
C THR A 284 4.62 -16.88 -10.01
N ARG A 285 4.01 -15.87 -10.64
CA ARG A 285 4.53 -15.28 -11.89
C ARG A 285 5.83 -14.50 -11.69
N ILE A 286 5.93 -13.67 -10.65
CA ILE A 286 7.16 -12.92 -10.34
C ILE A 286 8.31 -13.88 -9.97
N LEU A 287 7.99 -14.92 -9.21
CA LEU A 287 8.94 -15.92 -8.70
C LEU A 287 9.21 -17.07 -9.69
N GLN A 288 8.71 -17.00 -10.92
CA GLN A 288 8.87 -18.07 -11.92
C GLN A 288 10.35 -18.39 -12.21
N ASP A 289 11.24 -17.40 -12.15
CA ASP A 289 12.69 -17.63 -12.31
C ASP A 289 13.33 -18.25 -11.04
N SER A 290 12.69 -18.10 -9.88
CA SER A 290 13.18 -18.57 -8.57
C SER A 290 12.94 -20.07 -8.34
N LEU A 291 11.98 -20.69 -9.03
CA LEU A 291 11.58 -22.07 -8.80
C LEU A 291 11.47 -22.76 -10.16
N GLY A 292 12.39 -23.68 -10.46
CA GLY A 292 12.52 -24.29 -11.80
C GLY A 292 13.21 -23.41 -12.85
N GLY A 293 13.67 -22.21 -12.49
CA GLY A 293 14.25 -21.21 -13.40
C GLY A 293 15.77 -20.98 -13.23
N ASN A 294 16.24 -19.79 -13.63
CA ASN A 294 17.64 -19.38 -13.69
C ASN A 294 18.15 -18.73 -12.39
N CYS A 295 17.86 -19.34 -11.23
CA CYS A 295 18.11 -18.71 -9.93
C CYS A 295 18.69 -19.67 -8.89
N ARG A 296 19.55 -19.16 -8.00
CA ARG A 296 20.00 -19.86 -6.79
C ARG A 296 19.05 -19.57 -5.63
N THR A 297 18.41 -20.59 -5.10
CA THR A 297 17.29 -20.39 -4.18
C THR A 297 17.49 -21.09 -2.84
N THR A 298 17.34 -20.32 -1.76
CA THR A 298 17.25 -20.82 -0.38
C THR A 298 15.83 -20.57 0.16
N ILE A 299 15.20 -21.59 0.72
CA ILE A 299 13.93 -21.45 1.45
C ILE A 299 14.18 -21.69 2.94
N ILE A 300 13.89 -20.69 3.76
CA ILE A 300 13.98 -20.76 5.22
C ILE A 300 12.59 -21.02 5.79
N ILE A 301 12.36 -22.25 6.23
CA ILE A 301 11.10 -22.64 6.86
C ILE A 301 11.16 -22.38 8.37
N CYS A 302 10.36 -21.41 8.82
CA CYS A 302 10.30 -20.96 10.22
C CYS A 302 9.23 -21.74 10.99
N CYS A 303 9.55 -22.19 12.20
CA CYS A 303 8.71 -23.09 13.00
C CYS A 303 8.64 -22.63 14.47
N SER A 304 7.44 -22.77 15.08
CA SER A 304 7.30 -22.70 16.54
C SER A 304 7.60 -24.07 17.16
N PRO A 305 8.29 -24.15 18.31
CA PRO A 305 8.49 -25.41 19.02
C PRO A 305 7.30 -25.83 19.90
N SER A 306 6.24 -25.01 19.99
CA SER A 306 5.06 -25.26 20.83
C SER A 306 4.19 -26.42 20.33
N VAL A 307 3.70 -27.22 21.27
CA VAL A 307 2.70 -28.28 21.04
C VAL A 307 1.39 -27.75 20.41
N TYR A 308 0.97 -26.52 20.72
CA TYR A 308 -0.22 -25.89 20.10
C TYR A 308 -0.04 -25.62 18.59
N ASN A 309 1.21 -25.49 18.17
CA ASN A 309 1.64 -25.19 16.81
C ASN A 309 2.17 -26.42 16.06
N GLU A 310 2.10 -27.63 16.65
CA GLU A 310 2.70 -28.83 16.06
C GLU A 310 2.10 -29.22 14.69
N ALA A 311 0.79 -29.05 14.50
CA ALA A 311 0.12 -29.39 13.23
C ALA A 311 0.51 -28.46 12.06
N GLU A 312 0.69 -27.17 12.34
CA GLU A 312 1.16 -26.20 11.34
C GLU A 312 2.65 -26.40 11.08
N THR A 313 3.45 -26.63 12.13
CA THR A 313 4.88 -26.98 12.03
C THR A 313 5.09 -28.25 11.19
N LYS A 314 4.32 -29.32 11.42
CA LYS A 314 4.31 -30.53 10.58
C LYS A 314 4.00 -30.21 9.10
N SER A 315 3.08 -29.28 8.85
CA SER A 315 2.71 -28.84 7.49
C SER A 315 3.86 -28.05 6.83
N THR A 316 4.48 -27.12 7.57
CA THR A 316 5.64 -26.34 7.15
C THR A 316 6.87 -27.22 6.83
N LEU A 317 7.12 -28.26 7.63
CA LEU A 317 8.19 -29.24 7.36
C LEU A 317 7.91 -30.06 6.10
N MET A 318 6.67 -30.52 5.90
CA MET A 318 6.27 -31.25 4.68
C MET A 318 6.38 -30.38 3.41
N PHE A 319 6.10 -29.07 3.49
CA PHE A 319 6.32 -28.12 2.40
C PHE A 319 7.81 -28.04 2.03
N GLY A 320 8.69 -27.87 3.02
CA GLY A 320 10.14 -27.81 2.80
C GLY A 320 10.70 -29.10 2.18
N GLN A 321 10.20 -30.27 2.60
CA GLN A 321 10.64 -31.55 2.02
C GLN A 321 10.30 -31.68 0.52
N ARG A 322 9.17 -31.12 0.06
CA ARG A 322 8.84 -31.05 -1.37
C ARG A 322 9.71 -30.03 -2.11
N ALA A 323 9.95 -28.87 -1.50
CA ALA A 323 10.73 -27.82 -2.14
C ALA A 323 12.20 -28.25 -2.34
N LYS A 324 12.79 -29.05 -1.43
CA LYS A 324 14.16 -29.56 -1.53
C LYS A 324 14.40 -30.49 -2.74
N THR A 325 13.36 -31.09 -3.33
CA THR A 325 13.51 -31.93 -4.54
C THR A 325 13.45 -31.14 -5.85
N ILE A 326 13.18 -29.83 -5.79
CA ILE A 326 13.17 -28.96 -6.98
C ILE A 326 14.61 -28.68 -7.42
N LYS A 327 14.81 -28.69 -8.74
CA LYS A 327 16.06 -28.29 -9.38
C LYS A 327 15.86 -27.05 -10.24
N ASN A 328 16.79 -26.11 -10.15
CA ASN A 328 16.88 -24.90 -10.95
C ASN A 328 18.03 -25.05 -11.97
N THR A 329 17.95 -24.37 -13.12
CA THR A 329 18.95 -24.42 -14.20
C THR A 329 19.72 -23.11 -14.24
N VAL A 330 20.83 -23.04 -13.52
CA VAL A 330 21.49 -21.77 -13.16
C VAL A 330 22.60 -21.40 -14.15
N SER A 331 22.57 -20.15 -14.62
CA SER A 331 23.49 -19.59 -15.62
C SER A 331 23.79 -18.12 -15.35
N VAL A 332 24.95 -17.64 -15.83
CA VAL A 332 25.41 -16.25 -15.60
C VAL A 332 24.73 -15.29 -16.59
N ASN A 333 24.13 -14.22 -16.07
CA ASN A 333 23.50 -13.15 -16.84
C ASN A 333 24.56 -12.16 -17.39
N LEU A 334 25.30 -12.61 -18.39
CA LEU A 334 26.33 -11.82 -19.10
C LEU A 334 25.76 -11.13 -20.34
N GLU A 335 25.66 -9.81 -20.28
CA GLU A 335 25.44 -8.95 -21.45
C GLU A 335 26.78 -8.83 -22.22
N LEU A 336 26.89 -9.59 -23.31
CA LEU A 336 28.07 -9.60 -24.19
C LEU A 336 28.16 -8.32 -25.03
N THR A 337 29.39 -7.88 -25.34
CA THR A 337 29.64 -6.71 -26.19
C THR A 337 29.16 -6.91 -27.63
N ALA A 338 28.99 -5.82 -28.39
CA ALA A 338 28.60 -5.91 -29.80
C ALA A 338 29.60 -6.72 -30.65
N GLU A 339 30.90 -6.65 -30.32
CA GLU A 339 31.94 -7.43 -31.00
C GLU A 339 31.92 -8.91 -30.61
N GLU A 340 31.73 -9.23 -29.32
CA GLU A 340 31.57 -10.62 -28.88
C GLU A 340 30.31 -11.25 -29.49
N TRP A 341 29.20 -10.50 -29.60
CA TRP A 341 28.01 -10.92 -30.34
C TRP A 341 28.29 -11.15 -31.83
N LYS A 342 29.00 -10.24 -32.50
CA LYS A 342 29.39 -10.38 -33.92
C LYS A 342 30.23 -11.64 -34.13
N LYS A 343 31.28 -11.85 -33.33
CA LYS A 343 32.19 -13.01 -33.40
C LYS A 343 31.45 -14.34 -33.11
N LYS A 344 30.50 -14.32 -32.16
CA LYS A 344 29.62 -15.45 -31.81
C LYS A 344 28.59 -15.74 -32.92
N TYR A 345 28.06 -14.71 -33.55
CA TYR A 345 27.18 -14.80 -34.72
C TYR A 345 27.92 -15.36 -35.94
N GLU A 346 29.11 -14.85 -36.26
CA GLU A 346 29.97 -15.36 -37.35
C GLU A 346 30.28 -16.84 -37.15
N LYS A 347 30.73 -17.26 -35.95
CA LYS A 347 30.99 -18.67 -35.63
C LYS A 347 29.73 -19.56 -35.72
N LYS A 348 28.53 -19.00 -35.45
CA LYS A 348 27.24 -19.71 -35.64
C LYS A 348 26.80 -19.74 -37.11
N LYS A 349 27.05 -18.68 -37.88
CA LYS A 349 26.79 -18.56 -39.33
C LYS A 349 27.68 -19.54 -40.12
N GLU A 350 28.96 -19.65 -39.74
CA GLU A 350 29.91 -20.63 -40.27
C GLU A 350 29.43 -22.07 -40.00
N LYS A 351 29.05 -22.38 -38.76
CA LYS A 351 28.46 -23.69 -38.41
C LYS A 351 27.17 -23.97 -39.17
N ASN A 352 26.29 -22.98 -39.34
CA ASN A 352 25.05 -23.11 -40.12
C ASN A 352 25.36 -23.39 -41.60
N LYS A 353 26.34 -22.69 -42.19
CA LYS A 353 26.85 -22.97 -43.55
C LYS A 353 27.40 -24.39 -43.66
N SER A 354 28.23 -24.86 -42.71
CA SER A 354 28.74 -26.23 -42.74
C SER A 354 27.64 -27.28 -42.62
N LEU A 355 26.63 -27.06 -41.78
CA LEU A 355 25.47 -27.96 -41.65
C LEU A 355 24.60 -27.95 -42.91
N LYS A 356 24.37 -26.79 -43.54
CA LYS A 356 23.68 -26.71 -44.83
C LYS A 356 24.43 -27.45 -45.94
N ASN A 357 25.76 -27.34 -45.99
CA ASN A 357 26.57 -28.10 -46.94
C ASN A 357 26.49 -29.62 -46.70
N ILE A 358 26.38 -30.07 -45.45
CA ILE A 358 26.17 -31.49 -45.11
C ILE A 358 24.78 -31.94 -45.53
N ILE A 359 23.74 -31.17 -45.20
CA ILE A 359 22.34 -31.45 -45.61
C ILE A 359 22.25 -31.54 -47.14
N GLN A 360 22.81 -30.57 -47.88
CA GLN A 360 22.77 -30.56 -49.34
C GLN A 360 23.51 -31.75 -49.98
N LYS A 361 24.57 -32.26 -49.33
CA LYS A 361 25.23 -33.51 -49.75
C LYS A 361 24.34 -34.73 -49.48
N LEU A 362 23.73 -34.83 -48.30
CA LEU A 362 22.82 -35.92 -47.95
C LEU A 362 21.55 -35.92 -48.83
N GLU A 363 21.05 -34.74 -49.21
CA GLU A 363 19.94 -34.58 -50.16
C GLU A 363 20.33 -35.04 -51.57
N ALA A 364 21.54 -34.72 -52.03
CA ALA A 364 22.07 -35.19 -53.31
C ALA A 364 22.30 -36.71 -53.31
N GLU A 365 22.86 -37.26 -52.23
CA GLU A 365 23.04 -38.70 -52.02
C GLU A 365 21.68 -39.43 -52.05
N LEU A 366 20.71 -38.95 -51.27
CA LEU A 366 19.36 -39.51 -51.16
C LEU A 366 18.57 -39.42 -52.48
N ASN A 367 18.84 -38.42 -53.32
CA ASN A 367 18.29 -38.36 -54.67
C ASN A 367 18.92 -39.38 -55.63
N ARG A 368 20.22 -39.67 -55.53
CA ARG A 368 20.85 -40.77 -56.30
C ARG A 368 20.25 -42.12 -55.93
N TRP A 369 20.12 -42.40 -54.62
CA TRP A 369 19.42 -43.58 -54.11
C TRP A 369 17.97 -43.69 -54.63
N ARG A 370 17.23 -42.58 -54.71
CA ARG A 370 15.86 -42.53 -55.28
C ARG A 370 15.81 -42.79 -56.79
N ASN A 371 16.84 -42.39 -57.52
CA ASN A 371 16.96 -42.60 -58.97
C ASN A 371 17.41 -44.04 -59.34
N GLY A 372 17.65 -44.91 -58.36
CA GLY A 372 18.15 -46.26 -58.57
C GLY A 372 19.67 -46.35 -58.79
N GLU A 373 20.41 -45.25 -58.62
CA GLU A 373 21.87 -45.30 -58.54
C GLU A 373 22.31 -45.82 -57.17
N ASN A 374 23.25 -46.75 -57.16
CA ASN A 374 23.87 -47.25 -55.93
C ASN A 374 25.12 -46.41 -55.63
N VAL A 375 25.15 -45.74 -54.48
CA VAL A 375 26.27 -44.84 -54.10
C VAL A 375 27.40 -45.67 -53.46
N PRO A 376 28.64 -45.63 -53.98
CA PRO A 376 29.76 -46.36 -53.38
C PRO A 376 29.99 -45.98 -51.91
N GLU A 377 30.40 -46.92 -51.06
CA GLU A 377 30.67 -46.68 -49.63
C GLU A 377 31.75 -45.59 -49.40
N GLU A 378 32.61 -45.35 -50.40
CA GLU A 378 33.63 -44.30 -50.42
C GLU A 378 33.06 -42.88 -50.66
N GLU A 379 31.87 -42.77 -51.27
CA GLU A 379 31.16 -41.49 -51.49
C GLU A 379 30.09 -41.20 -50.42
N GLN A 380 29.59 -42.23 -49.72
CA GLN A 380 28.58 -42.11 -48.67
C GLN A 380 29.11 -41.31 -47.46
N LEU A 381 28.26 -40.45 -46.88
CA LEU A 381 28.61 -39.68 -45.68
C LEU A 381 28.58 -40.54 -44.40
N SER A 382 29.61 -41.36 -44.21
CA SER A 382 29.81 -42.21 -43.03
C SER A 382 29.65 -41.44 -41.71
N SER A 383 28.84 -41.99 -40.81
CA SER A 383 28.43 -41.36 -39.54
C SER A 383 29.36 -41.67 -38.36
N LYS A 384 30.56 -42.22 -38.60
CA LYS A 384 31.47 -42.69 -37.53
C LYS A 384 32.95 -42.37 -37.77
N ASP A 385 33.51 -41.61 -36.83
CA ASP A 385 34.78 -41.92 -36.18
C ASP A 385 34.54 -41.65 -34.68
N PRO A 386 34.78 -42.62 -33.77
CA PRO A 386 36.15 -42.87 -33.34
C PRO A 386 36.55 -44.36 -33.20
N ARG A 387 37.67 -44.70 -33.85
CA ARG A 387 38.67 -45.75 -33.50
C ARG A 387 38.51 -47.22 -33.97
N SER A 388 39.66 -47.69 -34.50
CA SER A 388 40.34 -49.00 -34.34
C SER A 388 39.97 -50.25 -35.15
N ILE A 389 40.94 -50.63 -36.02
CA ILE A 389 41.46 -51.99 -36.32
C ILE A 389 40.81 -52.81 -37.47
N GLU A 390 41.52 -52.82 -38.61
CA GLU A 390 41.93 -53.95 -39.51
C GLU A 390 40.92 -55.06 -39.94
N GLN A 391 40.85 -55.44 -41.24
CA GLN A 391 41.77 -56.35 -41.98
C GLN A 391 41.16 -56.96 -43.29
N ASN A 392 41.93 -56.90 -44.40
CA ASN A 392 42.08 -57.81 -45.57
C ASN A 392 40.95 -58.25 -46.55
N ASP A 393 41.17 -57.92 -47.83
CA ASP A 393 41.23 -58.75 -49.06
C ASP A 393 40.27 -59.94 -49.33
N ASN A 394 39.54 -59.90 -50.48
CA ASN A 394 40.00 -60.50 -51.76
C ASN A 394 38.94 -60.47 -52.90
N THR A 395 39.39 -60.20 -54.13
CA THR A 395 38.68 -60.51 -55.40
C THR A 395 39.14 -61.89 -55.94
N PRO A 396 38.42 -62.54 -56.90
CA PRO A 396 38.86 -62.45 -58.31
C PRO A 396 37.72 -62.57 -59.37
N ILE A 397 38.14 -62.60 -60.64
CA ILE A 397 37.36 -62.56 -61.91
C ILE A 397 37.63 -63.87 -62.71
N ILE A 398 36.82 -64.27 -63.73
CA ILE A 398 37.31 -64.83 -65.03
C ILE A 398 36.22 -65.13 -66.11
N ASP A 399 36.67 -64.93 -67.35
CA ASP A 399 36.16 -65.01 -68.73
C ASP A 399 35.39 -66.23 -69.33
N ASN A 400 34.37 -65.88 -70.15
CA ASN A 400 34.15 -66.11 -71.61
C ASN A 400 34.05 -67.48 -72.38
N LEU A 401 33.11 -67.44 -73.36
CA LEU A 401 32.99 -68.06 -74.71
C LEU A 401 32.50 -69.54 -74.96
N PRO A 402 31.76 -69.82 -76.08
CA PRO A 402 31.31 -71.15 -76.58
C PRO A 402 32.14 -71.57 -77.84
N PRO A 403 31.71 -72.18 -79.01
CA PRO A 403 30.41 -72.54 -79.63
C PRO A 403 30.27 -74.01 -80.18
N SER A 404 29.11 -74.38 -80.77
CA SER A 404 28.99 -75.40 -81.85
C SER A 404 27.66 -75.29 -82.65
N ALA A 405 27.59 -75.83 -83.87
CA ALA A 405 26.43 -75.75 -84.77
C ALA A 405 26.28 -76.97 -85.73
N GLY A 406 25.05 -77.20 -86.23
CA GLY A 406 24.72 -78.23 -87.25
C GLY A 406 24.05 -77.61 -88.49
N GLY A 407 24.17 -78.26 -89.66
CA GLY A 407 23.82 -77.67 -90.97
C GLY A 407 22.41 -77.94 -91.50
N VAL A 408 21.91 -77.03 -92.34
CA VAL A 408 20.59 -77.05 -93.02
C VAL A 408 20.74 -76.64 -94.50
N SER A 409 19.82 -77.06 -95.37
CA SER A 409 19.92 -76.93 -96.84
C SER A 409 19.77 -75.50 -97.36
N ASN A 410 20.51 -75.14 -98.41
CA ASN A 410 20.58 -73.77 -98.97
C ASN A 410 19.24 -73.18 -99.46
N GLN A 411 18.23 -74.00 -99.78
CA GLN A 411 16.93 -73.53 -100.22
C GLN A 411 15.94 -73.30 -99.07
N GLU A 412 16.11 -74.04 -97.97
CA GLU A 412 15.42 -73.80 -96.69
C GLU A 412 16.04 -72.59 -95.98
N ARG A 413 17.37 -72.50 -96.01
CA ARG A 413 18.16 -71.42 -95.41
C ARG A 413 17.69 -70.03 -95.85
N ARG A 414 17.39 -69.82 -97.14
CA ARG A 414 16.86 -68.55 -97.65
C ARG A 414 15.46 -68.22 -97.14
N LYS A 415 14.57 -69.21 -97.02
CA LYS A 415 13.26 -68.99 -96.41
C LYS A 415 13.42 -68.64 -94.93
N TYR A 416 14.25 -69.37 -94.21
CA TYR A 416 14.55 -69.03 -92.82
C TYR A 416 15.20 -67.64 -92.68
N GLU A 417 16.11 -67.24 -93.58
CA GLU A 417 16.68 -65.88 -93.60
C GLU A 417 15.62 -64.79 -93.86
N GLU A 418 14.66 -65.04 -94.76
CA GLU A 418 13.56 -64.12 -95.09
C GLU A 418 12.49 -64.08 -93.98
N ASP A 419 12.13 -65.22 -93.40
CA ASP A 419 11.24 -65.34 -92.23
C ASP A 419 11.88 -64.70 -90.97
N ILE A 420 13.18 -64.92 -90.73
CA ILE A 420 13.95 -64.29 -89.65
C ILE A 420 14.04 -62.78 -89.85
N SER A 421 14.24 -62.29 -91.08
CA SER A 421 14.25 -60.86 -91.36
C SER A 421 12.88 -60.21 -91.10
N ASN A 422 11.78 -60.91 -91.42
CA ASN A 422 10.42 -60.44 -91.11
C ASN A 422 10.11 -60.52 -89.60
N LEU A 423 10.63 -61.53 -88.90
CA LEU A 423 10.49 -61.66 -87.45
C LEU A 423 11.28 -60.59 -86.69
N TYR A 424 12.53 -60.30 -87.07
CA TYR A 424 13.28 -59.19 -86.47
C TYR A 424 12.59 -57.86 -86.71
N LYS A 425 12.07 -57.60 -87.92
CA LYS A 425 11.31 -56.37 -88.16
C LYS A 425 10.04 -56.28 -87.30
N GLN A 426 9.31 -57.38 -87.14
CA GLN A 426 8.16 -57.41 -86.22
C GLN A 426 8.55 -57.28 -84.74
N LEU A 427 9.80 -57.59 -84.38
CA LEU A 427 10.34 -57.37 -83.05
C LEU A 427 10.69 -55.89 -82.86
N ASP A 428 11.40 -55.25 -83.80
CA ASP A 428 11.68 -53.81 -83.81
C ASP A 428 10.38 -52.99 -83.76
N ASP A 429 9.41 -53.30 -84.64
CA ASP A 429 8.08 -52.67 -84.68
C ASP A 429 7.32 -52.84 -83.34
N LYS A 430 7.65 -53.87 -82.53
CA LYS A 430 7.03 -54.13 -81.21
C LYS A 430 7.80 -53.50 -80.05
N ASP A 431 9.12 -53.47 -80.09
CA ASP A 431 9.94 -52.79 -79.08
C ASP A 431 9.76 -51.27 -79.16
N ASP A 432 9.51 -50.70 -80.35
CA ASP A 432 9.07 -49.31 -80.50
C ASP A 432 7.67 -49.05 -79.90
N GLU A 433 6.73 -50.01 -80.06
CA GLU A 433 5.39 -49.91 -79.47
C GLU A 433 5.43 -50.05 -77.93
N ILE A 434 6.29 -50.94 -77.41
CA ILE A 434 6.56 -51.12 -75.97
C ILE A 434 7.25 -49.87 -75.38
N ASN A 435 8.23 -49.29 -76.07
CA ASN A 435 8.88 -48.04 -75.65
C ASN A 435 7.88 -46.88 -75.57
N GLN A 436 6.99 -46.74 -76.56
CA GLN A 436 5.94 -45.72 -76.55
C GLN A 436 4.95 -45.93 -75.39
N GLN A 437 4.53 -47.18 -75.12
CA GLN A 437 3.66 -47.49 -73.98
C GLN A 437 4.36 -47.25 -72.63
N SER A 438 5.65 -47.57 -72.53
CA SER A 438 6.45 -47.34 -71.31
C SER A 438 6.61 -45.84 -71.03
N GLN A 439 6.93 -45.03 -72.04
CA GLN A 439 7.00 -43.56 -71.91
C GLN A 439 5.64 -42.93 -71.56
N LEU A 440 4.53 -43.52 -72.02
CA LEU A 440 3.18 -43.08 -71.65
C LEU A 440 2.86 -43.45 -70.20
N ALA A 441 3.22 -44.66 -69.76
CA ALA A 441 3.04 -45.12 -68.40
C ALA A 441 3.88 -44.31 -67.39
N GLU A 442 5.13 -43.96 -67.73
CA GLU A 442 5.99 -43.12 -66.89
C GLU A 442 5.36 -41.72 -66.68
N LYS A 443 4.84 -41.09 -67.75
CA LYS A 443 4.15 -39.79 -67.67
C LYS A 443 2.85 -39.84 -66.88
N LEU A 444 2.08 -40.92 -67.00
CA LEU A 444 0.85 -41.11 -66.21
C LEU A 444 1.16 -41.33 -64.72
N LYS A 445 2.25 -42.04 -64.42
CA LYS A 445 2.77 -42.26 -63.05
C LYS A 445 3.30 -40.96 -62.43
N GLU A 446 4.03 -40.15 -63.18
CA GLU A 446 4.45 -38.79 -62.79
C GLU A 446 3.23 -37.91 -62.46
N GLN A 447 2.23 -37.87 -63.34
CA GLN A 447 0.98 -37.14 -63.11
C GLN A 447 0.17 -37.67 -61.91
N MET A 448 0.23 -38.97 -61.60
CA MET A 448 -0.37 -39.52 -60.38
C MET A 448 0.37 -39.08 -59.13
N MET A 449 1.71 -39.07 -59.14
CA MET A 449 2.51 -38.60 -58.01
C MET A 449 2.27 -37.11 -57.71
N ASP A 450 2.21 -36.26 -58.74
CA ASP A 450 1.83 -34.84 -58.60
C ASP A 450 0.45 -34.66 -57.94
N GLN A 451 -0.54 -35.49 -58.33
CA GLN A 451 -1.88 -35.45 -57.75
C GLN A 451 -1.91 -35.97 -56.31
N GLU A 452 -1.15 -37.01 -55.99
CA GLU A 452 -1.02 -37.51 -54.61
C GLU A 452 -0.32 -36.50 -53.69
N GLU A 453 0.74 -35.82 -54.15
CA GLU A 453 1.38 -34.76 -53.37
C GLU A 453 0.46 -33.54 -53.19
N LEU A 454 -0.28 -33.13 -54.23
CA LEU A 454 -1.26 -32.04 -54.13
C LEU A 454 -2.39 -32.38 -53.14
N LEU A 455 -2.90 -33.61 -53.17
CA LEU A 455 -3.88 -34.09 -52.18
C LEU A 455 -3.27 -34.17 -50.77
N ALA A 456 -2.02 -34.60 -50.62
CA ALA A 456 -1.32 -34.64 -49.35
C ALA A 456 -1.01 -33.24 -48.79
N SER A 457 -0.74 -32.23 -49.62
CA SER A 457 -0.68 -30.83 -49.17
C SER A 457 -2.06 -30.36 -48.73
N THR A 458 -3.08 -30.53 -49.58
CA THR A 458 -4.46 -30.09 -49.30
C THR A 458 -4.99 -30.67 -47.98
N ARG A 459 -4.70 -31.94 -47.66
CA ARG A 459 -5.02 -32.55 -46.35
C ARG A 459 -4.27 -31.89 -45.20
N ARG A 460 -2.94 -31.76 -45.28
CA ARG A 460 -2.12 -31.06 -44.26
C ARG A 460 -2.57 -29.62 -44.02
N ASP A 461 -3.02 -28.93 -45.06
CA ASP A 461 -3.51 -27.56 -44.96
C ASP A 461 -4.93 -27.49 -44.37
N HIS A 462 -5.79 -28.47 -44.66
CA HIS A 462 -7.10 -28.62 -44.02
C HIS A 462 -6.98 -28.94 -42.52
N GLU A 463 -6.05 -29.83 -42.15
CA GLU A 463 -5.72 -30.18 -40.76
C GLU A 463 -5.28 -28.93 -39.96
N LYS A 464 -4.34 -28.13 -40.50
CA LYS A 464 -3.93 -26.84 -39.89
C LYS A 464 -5.11 -25.90 -39.71
N ILE A 465 -5.95 -25.72 -40.74
CA ILE A 465 -7.12 -24.83 -40.68
C ILE A 465 -8.10 -25.31 -39.60
N GLN A 466 -8.27 -26.62 -39.43
CA GLN A 466 -9.14 -27.19 -38.41
C GLN A 466 -8.56 -27.06 -36.99
N GLU A 467 -7.25 -27.20 -36.82
CA GLU A 467 -6.55 -26.88 -35.56
C GLU A 467 -6.68 -25.39 -35.20
N GLU A 468 -6.48 -24.48 -36.16
CA GLU A 468 -6.65 -23.04 -35.94
C GLU A 468 -8.11 -22.68 -35.62
N LEU A 469 -9.09 -23.33 -36.27
CA LEU A 469 -10.51 -23.14 -35.96
C LEU A 469 -10.83 -23.55 -34.52
N CYS A 470 -10.33 -24.70 -34.07
CA CYS A 470 -10.50 -25.17 -32.69
C CYS A 470 -9.80 -24.24 -31.69
N ARG A 471 -8.61 -23.75 -32.01
CA ARG A 471 -7.88 -22.77 -31.19
C ARG A 471 -8.68 -21.47 -31.03
N LEU A 472 -9.17 -20.92 -32.14
CA LEU A 472 -10.00 -19.70 -32.16
C LEU A 472 -11.34 -19.87 -31.44
N GLN A 473 -11.96 -21.06 -31.49
CA GLN A 473 -13.15 -21.37 -30.71
C GLN A 473 -12.86 -21.39 -29.19
N MET A 474 -11.74 -21.99 -28.77
CA MET A 474 -11.34 -22.01 -27.37
C MET A 474 -10.95 -20.60 -26.86
N GLU A 475 -10.22 -19.82 -27.66
CA GLU A 475 -9.95 -18.40 -27.40
C GLU A 475 -11.27 -17.59 -27.27
N ASN A 476 -12.30 -17.92 -28.05
CA ASN A 476 -13.60 -17.23 -28.02
C ASN A 476 -14.45 -17.59 -26.79
N GLU A 477 -14.44 -18.83 -26.31
CA GLU A 477 -15.13 -19.19 -25.05
C GLU A 477 -14.41 -18.61 -23.83
N LEU A 478 -13.07 -18.64 -23.79
CA LEU A 478 -12.30 -17.98 -22.73
C LEU A 478 -12.60 -16.47 -22.65
N ALA A 479 -12.66 -15.79 -23.81
CA ALA A 479 -13.06 -14.38 -23.87
C ALA A 479 -14.50 -14.11 -23.40
N LYS A 480 -15.43 -15.09 -23.54
CA LYS A 480 -16.79 -14.97 -22.98
C LYS A 480 -16.80 -15.11 -21.46
N GLU A 481 -15.97 -15.98 -20.90
CA GLU A 481 -15.81 -16.08 -19.45
C GLU A 481 -15.16 -14.81 -18.86
N GLU A 482 -14.11 -14.27 -19.49
CA GLU A 482 -13.52 -12.98 -19.10
C GLU A 482 -14.56 -11.83 -19.14
N VAL A 483 -15.36 -11.73 -20.22
CA VAL A 483 -16.44 -10.73 -20.31
C VAL A 483 -17.50 -10.92 -19.24
N LYS A 484 -17.83 -12.18 -18.88
CA LYS A 484 -18.80 -12.50 -17.83
C LYS A 484 -18.28 -12.14 -16.43
N GLU A 485 -17.02 -12.41 -16.12
CA GLU A 485 -16.38 -11.96 -14.87
C GLU A 485 -16.33 -10.43 -14.77
N VAL A 486 -15.97 -9.75 -15.87
CA VAL A 486 -15.98 -8.27 -15.94
C VAL A 486 -17.38 -7.70 -15.73
N LEU A 487 -18.41 -8.30 -16.32
CA LEU A 487 -19.81 -7.87 -16.10
C LEU A 487 -20.25 -8.05 -14.64
N GLN A 488 -19.92 -9.18 -14.01
CA GLN A 488 -20.23 -9.40 -12.59
C GLN A 488 -19.48 -8.39 -11.68
N ALA A 489 -18.19 -8.15 -11.94
CA ALA A 489 -17.42 -7.17 -11.21
C ALA A 489 -17.94 -5.72 -11.39
N LEU A 490 -18.50 -5.40 -12.55
CA LEU A 490 -19.18 -4.12 -12.80
C LEU A 490 -20.54 -4.02 -12.07
N GLU A 491 -21.28 -5.12 -11.95
CA GLU A 491 -22.54 -5.18 -11.19
C GLU A 491 -22.28 -5.03 -9.68
N GLU A 492 -21.28 -5.72 -9.14
CA GLU A 492 -20.81 -5.56 -7.75
C GLU A 492 -20.29 -4.13 -7.49
N LEU A 493 -19.54 -3.54 -8.43
CA LEU A 493 -19.06 -2.16 -8.32
C LEU A 493 -20.23 -1.14 -8.37
N ALA A 494 -21.26 -1.38 -9.18
CA ALA A 494 -22.44 -0.53 -9.25
C ALA A 494 -23.24 -0.55 -7.94
N VAL A 495 -23.42 -1.72 -7.31
CA VAL A 495 -24.08 -1.83 -5.99
C VAL A 495 -23.28 -1.11 -4.91
N ASN A 496 -21.95 -1.27 -4.89
CA ASN A 496 -21.08 -0.54 -3.96
C ASN A 496 -21.12 0.98 -4.19
N TYR A 497 -21.20 1.44 -5.45
CA TYR A 497 -21.33 2.85 -5.78
C TYR A 497 -22.67 3.43 -5.29
N ASP A 498 -23.80 2.75 -5.53
CA ASP A 498 -25.12 3.24 -5.14
C ASP A 498 -25.24 3.32 -3.60
N GLN A 499 -24.71 2.30 -2.88
CA GLN A 499 -24.61 2.34 -1.41
C GLN A 499 -23.72 3.50 -0.92
N LYS A 500 -22.57 3.76 -1.56
CA LYS A 500 -21.70 4.89 -1.22
C LYS A 500 -22.28 6.25 -1.61
N SER A 501 -23.16 6.32 -2.61
CA SER A 501 -23.94 7.51 -2.94
C SER A 501 -24.94 7.82 -1.84
N GLN A 502 -25.70 6.82 -1.35
CA GLN A 502 -26.61 7.01 -0.21
C GLN A 502 -25.87 7.45 1.06
N GLU A 503 -24.76 6.77 1.39
CA GLU A 503 -23.88 7.15 2.50
C GLU A 503 -23.28 8.57 2.38
N ALA A 504 -23.18 9.12 1.17
CA ALA A 504 -22.72 10.48 0.92
C ALA A 504 -23.88 11.48 1.04
N GLU A 505 -25.04 11.18 0.47
CA GLU A 505 -26.26 11.99 0.56
C GLU A 505 -26.77 12.12 2.02
N GLU A 506 -26.68 11.06 2.83
CA GLU A 506 -26.99 11.10 4.26
C GLU A 506 -26.01 12.01 5.03
N ARG A 507 -24.70 11.91 4.75
CA ARG A 507 -23.69 12.77 5.36
C ARG A 507 -23.81 14.23 4.90
N GLU A 508 -24.24 14.47 3.66
CA GLU A 508 -24.49 15.82 3.16
C GLU A 508 -25.69 16.47 3.87
N GLN A 509 -26.78 15.73 4.07
CA GLN A 509 -27.94 16.21 4.85
C GLN A 509 -27.56 16.55 6.30
N VAL A 510 -26.76 15.71 6.97
CA VAL A 510 -26.26 16.00 8.33
C VAL A 510 -25.35 17.23 8.34
N ASN A 511 -24.47 17.39 7.36
CA ASN A 511 -23.62 18.57 7.24
C ASN A 511 -24.42 19.85 6.94
N GLN A 512 -25.51 19.78 6.16
CA GLN A 512 -26.41 20.91 5.94
C GLN A 512 -27.12 21.31 7.24
N GLN A 513 -27.66 20.36 8.01
CA GLN A 513 -28.27 20.62 9.33
C GLN A 513 -27.29 21.26 10.32
N LEU A 514 -26.05 20.74 10.39
CA LEU A 514 -24.99 21.32 11.22
C LEU A 514 -24.58 22.73 10.76
N THR A 515 -24.64 23.00 9.45
CA THR A 515 -24.37 24.33 8.88
C THR A 515 -25.47 25.32 9.21
N GLU A 516 -26.75 24.90 9.15
CA GLU A 516 -27.90 25.72 9.57
C GLU A 516 -27.85 26.04 11.07
N GLU A 517 -27.54 25.05 11.91
CA GLU A 517 -27.29 25.27 13.35
C GLU A 517 -26.15 26.26 13.60
N LEU A 518 -25.04 26.12 12.87
CA LEU A 518 -23.87 27.00 13.02
C LEU A 518 -24.19 28.43 12.57
N GLN A 519 -24.93 28.60 11.47
CA GLN A 519 -25.42 29.91 11.03
C GLN A 519 -26.36 30.54 12.06
N HIS A 520 -27.32 29.77 12.59
CA HIS A 520 -28.24 30.25 13.63
C HIS A 520 -27.50 30.70 14.91
N LYS A 521 -26.53 29.89 15.38
CA LYS A 521 -25.65 30.22 16.51
C LYS A 521 -24.79 31.47 16.22
N THR A 522 -24.30 31.64 14.99
CA THR A 522 -23.51 32.81 14.57
C THR A 522 -24.34 34.09 14.53
N VAL A 523 -25.59 34.03 14.05
CA VAL A 523 -26.53 35.17 14.09
C VAL A 523 -26.85 35.56 15.54
N LEU A 524 -27.14 34.59 16.41
CA LEU A 524 -27.35 34.81 17.84
C LEU A 524 -26.14 35.47 18.52
N LEU A 525 -24.93 34.98 18.26
CA LEU A 525 -23.69 35.58 18.77
C LEU A 525 -23.52 37.02 18.29
N THR A 526 -23.82 37.30 17.01
CA THR A 526 -23.77 38.65 16.43
C THR A 526 -24.77 39.60 17.09
N VAL A 527 -25.98 39.14 17.42
CA VAL A 527 -26.99 39.93 18.16
C VAL A 527 -26.48 40.25 19.58
N VAL A 528 -26.04 39.24 20.33
CA VAL A 528 -25.53 39.41 21.70
C VAL A 528 -24.29 40.33 21.73
N GLN A 529 -23.41 40.24 20.73
CA GLN A 529 -22.24 41.10 20.61
C GLN A 529 -22.62 42.55 20.26
N GLN A 530 -23.69 42.77 19.50
CA GLN A 530 -24.25 44.11 19.24
C GLN A 530 -24.89 44.70 20.51
N GLU A 531 -25.70 43.92 21.23
CA GLU A 531 -26.26 44.33 22.52
C GLU A 531 -25.17 44.69 23.54
N LEU A 532 -24.10 43.90 23.60
CA LEU A 532 -22.93 44.17 24.45
C LEU A 532 -22.26 45.50 24.08
N SER A 533 -22.07 45.78 22.78
CA SER A 533 -21.50 47.06 22.32
C SER A 533 -22.41 48.25 22.68
N GLN A 534 -23.71 48.14 22.45
CA GLN A 534 -24.69 49.19 22.82
C GLN A 534 -24.71 49.43 24.33
N LEU A 535 -24.61 48.37 25.15
CA LEU A 535 -24.50 48.47 26.61
C LEU A 535 -23.18 49.12 27.06
N GLN A 536 -22.06 48.85 26.38
CA GLN A 536 -20.77 49.51 26.64
C GLN A 536 -20.81 51.01 26.30
N GLU A 537 -21.37 51.38 25.14
CA GLU A 537 -21.59 52.79 24.76
C GLU A 537 -22.52 53.51 25.74
N LEU A 538 -23.64 52.88 26.13
CA LEU A 538 -24.56 53.42 27.14
C LEU A 538 -23.87 53.56 28.51
N ASN A 539 -22.95 52.67 28.88
CA ASN A 539 -22.17 52.77 30.10
C ASN A 539 -21.18 53.95 30.03
N ALA A 540 -20.45 54.08 28.91
CA ALA A 540 -19.51 55.17 28.67
C ALA A 540 -20.20 56.55 28.66
N LEU A 541 -21.34 56.67 27.96
CA LEU A 541 -22.14 57.89 27.93
C LEU A 541 -22.70 58.24 29.31
N GLN A 542 -23.12 57.24 30.11
CA GLN A 542 -23.57 57.46 31.49
C GLN A 542 -22.42 57.89 32.40
N ARG A 543 -21.21 57.31 32.28
CA ARG A 543 -20.02 57.79 33.02
C ARG A 543 -19.68 59.24 32.64
N LYS A 544 -19.70 59.58 31.34
CA LYS A 544 -19.42 60.94 30.87
C LYS A 544 -20.44 61.94 31.42
N ARG A 545 -21.74 61.66 31.31
CA ARG A 545 -22.80 62.51 31.88
C ARG A 545 -22.74 62.59 33.41
N ALA A 546 -22.39 61.50 34.09
CA ALA A 546 -22.20 61.52 35.55
C ALA A 546 -21.01 62.41 35.95
N ALA A 547 -19.90 62.38 35.21
CA ALA A 547 -18.77 63.27 35.44
C ALA A 547 -19.09 64.73 35.09
N GLU A 548 -19.84 64.99 34.01
CA GLU A 548 -20.32 66.34 33.65
C GLU A 548 -21.25 66.91 34.72
N VAL A 549 -22.21 66.13 35.22
CA VAL A 549 -23.10 66.52 36.32
C VAL A 549 -22.35 66.67 37.64
N LEU A 550 -21.38 65.81 37.95
CA LEU A 550 -20.54 65.95 39.15
C LEU A 550 -19.71 67.23 39.10
N ASN A 551 -19.10 67.54 37.94
CA ASN A 551 -18.34 68.79 37.75
C ASN A 551 -19.23 70.03 37.80
N LEU A 552 -20.44 69.98 37.26
CA LEU A 552 -21.43 71.06 37.40
C LEU A 552 -21.82 71.25 38.87
N LEU A 553 -22.22 70.19 39.58
CA LEU A 553 -22.58 70.27 41.00
C LEU A 553 -21.42 70.72 41.89
N LEU A 554 -20.17 70.32 41.58
CA LEU A 554 -18.97 70.80 42.27
C LEU A 554 -18.69 72.28 41.98
N ARG A 555 -18.95 72.76 40.75
CA ARG A 555 -18.83 74.19 40.43
C ARG A 555 -19.95 75.00 41.07
N ASP A 556 -21.20 74.52 41.04
CA ASP A 556 -22.33 75.16 41.69
C ASP A 556 -22.13 75.21 43.22
N LEU A 557 -21.56 74.16 43.83
CA LEU A 557 -21.14 74.17 45.25
C LEU A 557 -19.98 75.13 45.52
N HIS A 558 -19.05 75.32 44.59
CA HIS A 558 -17.96 76.28 44.70
C HIS A 558 -18.47 77.72 44.55
N ASP A 559 -19.34 77.96 43.57
CA ASP A 559 -19.99 79.25 43.30
C ASP A 559 -20.90 79.63 44.49
N ILE A 560 -21.69 78.69 45.03
CA ILE A 560 -22.45 78.87 46.29
C ILE A 560 -21.52 79.08 47.49
N GLY A 561 -20.40 78.35 47.57
CA GLY A 561 -19.40 78.53 48.62
C GLY A 561 -18.80 79.93 48.62
N ALA A 562 -18.44 80.46 47.45
CA ALA A 562 -17.96 81.83 47.27
C ALA A 562 -19.05 82.88 47.58
N ILE A 563 -20.31 82.61 47.22
CA ILE A 563 -21.45 83.47 47.60
C ILE A 563 -21.62 83.50 49.12
N ILE A 564 -21.57 82.36 49.81
CA ILE A 564 -21.69 82.28 51.29
C ILE A 564 -20.50 82.97 51.99
N ASP A 565 -19.26 82.70 51.55
CA ASP A 565 -18.05 83.32 52.11
C ASP A 565 -18.03 84.85 51.91
N SER A 566 -18.62 85.34 50.80
CA SER A 566 -18.78 86.78 50.53
C SER A 566 -19.99 87.44 51.22
N SER A 567 -20.89 86.70 51.88
CA SER A 567 -22.18 87.22 52.37
C SER A 567 -22.37 87.27 53.89
N ASP A 568 -21.30 87.22 54.70
CA ASP A 568 -21.39 87.68 56.10
C ASP A 568 -20.18 88.47 56.65
N VAL A 569 -19.63 89.41 55.85
CA VAL A 569 -18.88 90.56 56.39
C VAL A 569 -19.33 91.86 55.72
N LYS A 570 -20.30 92.54 56.37
CA LYS A 570 -20.82 93.90 56.06
C LYS A 570 -21.75 94.06 54.84
N MET A 571 -23.00 93.60 54.93
CA MET A 571 -24.10 94.37 54.30
C MET A 571 -25.45 94.39 55.04
N ALA A 572 -25.51 94.00 56.32
CA ALA A 572 -26.71 94.10 57.18
C ALA A 572 -27.15 95.54 57.53
N ALA A 573 -26.63 96.56 56.85
CA ALA A 573 -26.90 97.97 57.10
C ALA A 573 -26.74 98.82 55.83
N THR A 574 -27.79 98.91 55.02
CA THR A 574 -28.39 100.18 54.50
C THR A 574 -29.66 99.82 53.71
N LEU A 575 -30.81 100.26 54.23
CA LEU A 575 -32.10 100.19 53.56
C LEU A 575 -32.19 101.24 52.42
N GLU A 576 -33.18 101.06 51.54
CA GLU A 576 -33.78 102.12 50.72
C GLU A 576 -32.86 102.89 49.74
N MET A 577 -32.85 102.45 48.47
CA MET A 577 -33.57 103.23 47.43
C MET A 577 -33.80 102.47 46.11
N LYS A 578 -34.95 102.79 45.49
CA LYS A 578 -35.27 102.60 44.05
C LYS A 578 -35.19 101.17 43.48
N GLY A 579 -36.28 100.44 43.70
CA GLY A 579 -37.08 99.85 42.61
C GLY A 579 -36.42 98.90 41.61
N ASN A 580 -36.62 97.60 41.84
CA ASN A 580 -37.04 96.67 40.78
C ASN A 580 -37.78 95.47 41.40
N GLY A 581 -39.09 95.63 41.66
CA GLY A 581 -39.92 94.57 42.23
C GLY A 581 -40.08 93.35 41.31
N SER A 582 -39.96 93.53 39.99
CA SER A 582 -40.02 92.44 39.02
C SER A 582 -38.86 91.46 39.18
N ALA A 583 -37.64 91.94 39.44
CA ALA A 583 -36.46 91.09 39.53
C ALA A 583 -36.62 90.01 40.62
N MET A 584 -37.14 90.38 41.80
CA MET A 584 -37.34 89.44 42.90
C MET A 584 -38.47 88.43 42.62
N GLU A 585 -39.56 88.83 41.95
CA GLU A 585 -40.61 87.88 41.53
C GLU A 585 -40.17 86.98 40.37
N GLU A 586 -39.36 87.49 39.44
CA GLU A 586 -38.74 86.73 38.36
C GLU A 586 -37.76 85.70 38.93
N GLU A 587 -36.87 86.09 39.86
CA GLU A 587 -35.97 85.19 40.58
C GLU A 587 -36.74 84.12 41.37
N PHE A 588 -37.79 84.46 42.12
CA PHE A 588 -38.63 83.47 42.79
C PHE A 588 -39.41 82.57 41.83
N THR A 589 -39.68 83.00 40.59
CA THR A 589 -40.38 82.21 39.58
C THR A 589 -39.43 81.29 38.82
N VAL A 590 -38.23 81.77 38.51
CA VAL A 590 -37.09 80.97 38.02
C VAL A 590 -36.72 79.91 39.05
N ALA A 591 -36.58 80.27 40.33
CA ALA A 591 -36.32 79.32 41.42
C ALA A 591 -37.42 78.26 41.54
N ARG A 592 -38.71 78.65 41.45
CA ARG A 592 -39.83 77.68 41.44
C ARG A 592 -39.81 76.76 40.22
N LEU A 593 -39.43 77.25 39.04
CA LEU A 593 -39.26 76.44 37.83
C LEU A 593 -38.07 75.47 37.96
N TYR A 594 -36.92 75.91 38.46
CA TYR A 594 -35.78 75.06 38.77
C TYR A 594 -36.11 74.00 39.82
N ILE A 595 -36.80 74.35 40.92
CA ILE A 595 -37.26 73.39 41.93
C ILE A 595 -38.25 72.38 41.33
N SER A 596 -39.16 72.81 40.45
CA SER A 596 -40.11 71.92 39.75
C SER A 596 -39.38 70.96 38.80
N ARG A 597 -38.36 71.44 38.09
CA ARG A 597 -37.49 70.66 37.20
C ARG A 597 -36.62 69.67 37.97
N MET A 598 -35.93 70.10 39.03
CA MET A 598 -35.20 69.21 39.93
C MET A 598 -36.14 68.15 40.51
N LYS A 599 -37.37 68.50 40.89
CA LYS A 599 -38.37 67.55 41.40
C LYS A 599 -38.79 66.50 40.37
N SER A 600 -38.84 66.83 39.07
CA SER A 600 -39.12 65.83 38.02
C SER A 600 -37.88 64.98 37.68
N GLU A 601 -36.69 65.58 37.62
CA GLU A 601 -35.43 64.89 37.36
C GLU A 601 -35.07 63.94 38.53
N ILE A 602 -35.22 64.37 39.79
CA ILE A 602 -35.12 63.52 40.99
C ILE A 602 -36.15 62.37 40.94
N LYS A 603 -37.40 62.63 40.56
CA LYS A 603 -38.43 61.57 40.46
C LYS A 603 -38.10 60.54 39.36
N SER A 604 -37.47 60.98 38.26
CA SER A 604 -36.92 60.12 37.22
C SER A 604 -35.74 59.28 37.72
N LEU A 605 -34.78 59.91 38.41
CA LEU A 605 -33.62 59.26 39.02
C LEU A 605 -34.02 58.23 40.10
N VAL A 606 -35.03 58.52 40.93
CA VAL A 606 -35.59 57.58 41.92
C VAL A 606 -36.23 56.37 41.24
N ASN A 607 -36.97 56.56 40.14
CA ASN A 607 -37.54 55.43 39.38
C ASN A 607 -36.44 54.59 38.70
N ARG A 608 -35.42 55.23 38.14
CA ARG A 608 -34.27 54.53 37.54
C ARG A 608 -33.41 53.82 38.58
N GLY A 609 -33.28 54.39 39.77
CA GLY A 609 -32.68 53.77 40.95
C GLY A 609 -33.40 52.48 41.30
N LYS A 610 -34.72 52.50 41.46
CA LYS A 610 -35.52 51.30 41.75
C LYS A 610 -35.42 50.21 40.68
N GLN A 611 -35.32 50.58 39.41
CA GLN A 611 -35.07 49.60 38.33
C GLN A 611 -33.67 48.99 38.42
N LEU A 612 -32.65 49.78 38.75
CA LEU A 612 -31.28 49.29 38.99
C LEU A 612 -31.19 48.44 40.26
N GLU A 613 -31.87 48.80 41.35
CA GLU A 613 -31.98 47.98 42.56
C GLU A 613 -32.63 46.62 42.27
N SER A 614 -33.70 46.59 41.46
CA SER A 614 -34.33 45.33 41.04
C SER A 614 -33.39 44.46 40.19
N ALA A 615 -32.71 45.05 39.20
CA ALA A 615 -31.75 44.33 38.36
C ALA A 615 -30.53 43.85 39.17
N GLN A 616 -30.05 44.65 40.13
CA GLN A 616 -28.99 44.29 41.06
C GLN A 616 -29.42 43.16 41.99
N ALA A 617 -30.67 43.17 42.49
CA ALA A 617 -31.21 42.10 43.31
C ALA A 617 -31.31 40.76 42.54
N ASP A 618 -31.74 40.79 41.28
CA ASP A 618 -31.79 39.58 40.44
C ASP A 618 -30.39 39.09 40.02
N ALA A 619 -29.43 40.01 39.81
CA ALA A 619 -28.03 39.65 39.64
C ALA A 619 -27.45 39.00 40.92
N HIS A 620 -27.74 39.56 42.11
CA HIS A 620 -27.33 38.97 43.40
C HIS A 620 -27.98 37.61 43.65
N ARG A 621 -29.25 37.40 43.27
CA ARG A 621 -29.91 36.08 43.34
C ARG A 621 -29.20 35.04 42.47
N LYS A 622 -28.79 35.40 41.25
CA LYS A 622 -28.00 34.52 40.37
C LYS A 622 -26.61 34.25 40.93
N ILE A 623 -25.92 35.26 41.45
CA ILE A 623 -24.62 35.08 42.11
C ILE A 623 -24.75 34.14 43.31
N GLN A 624 -25.74 34.33 44.21
CA GLN A 624 -25.98 33.41 45.33
C GLN A 624 -26.40 32.00 44.92
N ALA A 625 -27.04 31.82 43.76
CA ALA A 625 -27.33 30.48 43.24
C ALA A 625 -26.03 29.79 42.81
N ASN A 626 -25.22 30.47 42.00
CA ASN A 626 -23.93 29.97 41.53
C ASN A 626 -22.93 29.75 42.69
N GLU A 627 -22.94 30.60 43.72
CA GLU A 627 -22.13 30.41 44.95
C GLU A 627 -22.57 29.18 45.73
N LYS A 628 -23.87 28.87 45.80
CA LYS A 628 -24.39 27.65 46.44
C LYS A 628 -24.07 26.39 45.64
N GLU A 629 -24.15 26.46 44.31
CA GLU A 629 -23.73 25.36 43.43
C GLU A 629 -22.22 25.12 43.53
N LEU A 630 -21.41 26.18 43.53
CA LEU A 630 -19.96 26.11 43.73
C LEU A 630 -19.60 25.56 45.12
N ALA A 631 -20.27 26.02 46.18
CA ALA A 631 -20.08 25.48 47.54
C ALA A 631 -20.52 24.01 47.64
N SER A 632 -21.58 23.60 46.94
CA SER A 632 -21.99 22.20 46.83
C SER A 632 -20.93 21.34 46.13
N CYS A 633 -20.38 21.83 45.02
CA CYS A 633 -19.28 21.17 44.31
C CYS A 633 -18.01 21.08 45.15
N GLN A 634 -17.63 22.16 45.86
CA GLN A 634 -16.49 22.18 46.78
C GLN A 634 -16.70 21.23 47.97
N LEU A 635 -17.92 21.15 48.52
CA LEU A 635 -18.27 20.20 49.56
C LEU A 635 -18.20 18.75 49.05
N LEU A 636 -18.68 18.49 47.83
CA LEU A 636 -18.61 17.16 47.20
C LEU A 636 -17.15 16.74 46.93
N VAL A 637 -16.31 17.64 46.41
CA VAL A 637 -14.86 17.42 46.26
C VAL A 637 -14.21 17.14 47.62
N SER A 638 -14.53 17.93 48.65
CA SER A 638 -14.03 17.72 50.02
C SER A 638 -14.49 16.36 50.59
N GLN A 639 -15.75 15.96 50.39
CA GLN A 639 -16.26 14.65 50.79
C GLN A 639 -15.54 13.51 50.05
N HIS A 640 -15.28 13.65 48.75
CA HIS A 640 -14.49 12.68 48.00
C HIS A 640 -13.04 12.63 48.51
N GLN A 641 -12.42 13.77 48.79
CA GLN A 641 -11.03 13.84 49.27
C GLN A 641 -10.87 13.24 50.69
N VAL A 642 -11.84 13.48 51.58
CA VAL A 642 -11.93 12.82 52.90
C VAL A 642 -12.19 11.32 52.75
N LYS A 643 -13.04 10.90 51.79
CA LYS A 643 -13.32 9.48 51.55
C LYS A 643 -12.14 8.74 50.93
N ILE A 644 -11.40 9.36 50.01
CA ILE A 644 -10.13 8.84 49.46
C ILE A 644 -9.11 8.69 50.59
N LYS A 645 -8.95 9.71 51.44
CA LYS A 645 -8.05 9.63 52.60
C LYS A 645 -8.46 8.52 53.57
N SER A 646 -9.74 8.42 53.92
CA SER A 646 -10.28 7.36 54.78
C SER A 646 -10.07 5.96 54.20
N LEU A 647 -10.22 5.79 52.88
CA LEU A 647 -9.91 4.53 52.18
C LEU A 647 -8.40 4.23 52.15
N THR A 648 -7.56 5.26 52.01
CA THR A 648 -6.09 5.11 52.09
C THR A 648 -5.64 4.71 53.49
N ASP A 649 -6.16 5.39 54.52
CA ASP A 649 -5.89 5.09 55.93
C ASP A 649 -6.41 3.67 56.28
N TYR A 650 -7.57 3.26 55.75
CA TYR A 650 -8.09 1.89 55.90
C TYR A 650 -7.23 0.84 55.18
N MET A 651 -6.78 1.13 53.96
CA MET A 651 -5.89 0.26 53.19
C MET A 651 -4.56 0.05 53.92
N GLN A 652 -3.94 1.12 54.43
CA GLN A 652 -2.73 1.03 55.24
C GLN A 652 -2.94 0.24 56.55
N ASN A 653 -4.10 0.38 57.21
CA ASN A 653 -4.45 -0.44 58.38
C ASN A 653 -4.67 -1.91 58.03
N MET A 654 -5.26 -2.22 56.87
CA MET A 654 -5.41 -3.58 56.37
C MET A 654 -4.06 -4.19 55.98
N GLU A 655 -3.15 -3.41 55.41
CA GLU A 655 -1.81 -3.84 55.03
C GLU A 655 -0.89 -4.05 56.25
N GLN A 656 -0.99 -3.19 57.28
CA GLN A 656 -0.37 -3.45 58.59
C GLN A 656 -0.92 -4.72 59.27
N LYS A 657 -2.24 -4.96 59.18
CA LYS A 657 -2.84 -6.21 59.69
C LYS A 657 -2.42 -7.43 58.89
N LYS A 658 -2.34 -7.34 57.56
CA LYS A 658 -1.80 -8.39 56.69
C LYS A 658 -0.39 -8.77 57.14
N ARG A 659 0.49 -7.77 57.30
CA ARG A 659 1.86 -7.98 57.78
C ARG A 659 1.92 -8.60 59.19
N GLN A 660 1.08 -8.17 60.12
CA GLN A 660 0.98 -8.80 61.46
C GLN A 660 0.48 -10.24 61.40
N LEU A 661 -0.42 -10.56 60.46
CA LEU A 661 -0.89 -11.94 60.24
C LEU A 661 0.17 -12.80 59.54
N GLU A 662 0.96 -12.25 58.63
CA GLU A 662 2.12 -12.89 58.00
C GLU A 662 3.20 -13.19 59.05
N GLU A 663 3.59 -12.20 59.86
CA GLU A 663 4.53 -12.36 60.98
C GLU A 663 4.01 -13.39 62.02
N SER A 664 2.70 -13.43 62.27
CA SER A 664 2.07 -14.45 63.13
C SER A 664 2.00 -15.84 62.48
N GLN A 665 1.81 -15.91 61.16
CA GLN A 665 1.77 -17.15 60.40
C GLN A 665 3.16 -17.79 60.33
N ASP A 666 4.21 -16.99 60.13
CA ASP A 666 5.59 -17.47 60.16
C ASP A 666 6.01 -17.95 61.57
N ALA A 667 5.59 -17.26 62.63
CA ALA A 667 5.78 -17.74 64.00
C ALA A 667 5.07 -19.09 64.26
N LEU A 668 3.83 -19.24 63.79
CA LEU A 668 3.07 -20.50 63.86
C LEU A 668 3.68 -21.61 62.98
N ASN A 669 4.24 -21.28 61.82
CA ASN A 669 4.98 -22.21 60.98
C ASN A 669 6.28 -22.67 61.68
N GLU A 670 6.98 -21.77 62.39
CA GLU A 670 8.17 -22.11 63.15
C GLU A 670 7.83 -22.98 64.38
N GLU A 671 6.72 -22.72 65.08
CA GLU A 671 6.20 -23.62 66.12
C GLU A 671 5.76 -24.98 65.56
N LEU A 672 5.06 -25.02 64.42
CA LEU A 672 4.71 -26.28 63.75
C LEU A 672 5.94 -27.08 63.33
N ALA A 673 7.01 -26.42 62.84
CA ALA A 673 8.27 -27.07 62.54
C ALA A 673 8.96 -27.62 63.80
N LYS A 674 8.97 -26.87 64.90
CA LYS A 674 9.48 -27.32 66.21
C LYS A 674 8.67 -28.50 66.75
N LEU A 675 7.34 -28.44 66.64
CA LEU A 675 6.43 -29.50 67.07
C LEU A 675 6.56 -30.75 66.21
N GLN A 676 6.69 -30.66 64.89
CA GLN A 676 6.95 -31.83 64.02
C GLN A 676 8.33 -32.47 64.30
N VAL A 677 9.33 -31.68 64.72
CA VAL A 677 10.64 -32.19 65.16
C VAL A 677 10.55 -32.83 66.56
N GLN A 678 9.68 -32.34 67.45
CA GLN A 678 9.35 -33.02 68.71
C GLN A 678 8.52 -34.28 68.49
N GLU A 679 7.53 -34.26 67.60
CA GLU A 679 6.66 -35.38 67.24
C GLU A 679 7.50 -36.54 66.69
N LYS A 680 8.39 -36.29 65.72
CA LYS A 680 9.35 -37.29 65.22
C LYS A 680 10.37 -37.77 66.26
N ARG A 681 10.60 -37.01 67.35
CA ARG A 681 11.35 -37.48 68.52
C ARG A 681 10.50 -38.32 69.47
N HIS A 682 9.21 -38.01 69.60
CA HIS A 682 8.28 -38.71 70.46
C HIS A 682 7.73 -39.98 69.83
N GLU A 683 7.55 -40.08 68.51
CA GLU A 683 7.27 -41.33 67.79
C GLU A 683 8.36 -42.37 68.08
N MET A 684 9.64 -41.98 67.94
CA MET A 684 10.80 -42.80 68.33
C MET A 684 10.94 -43.05 69.85
N SER A 685 9.99 -42.59 70.67
CA SER A 685 9.95 -42.80 72.12
C SER A 685 8.60 -43.35 72.62
N ALA A 686 7.59 -43.47 71.75
CA ALA A 686 6.23 -43.89 72.09
C ALA A 686 6.00 -45.39 71.89
N GLU A 687 6.86 -46.06 71.12
CA GLU A 687 6.83 -47.53 70.96
C GLU A 687 7.15 -48.28 72.28
N GLU A 688 7.71 -47.62 73.31
CA GLU A 688 8.12 -48.26 74.58
C GLU A 688 7.05 -48.26 75.70
N SER A 689 5.90 -47.57 75.59
CA SER A 689 4.99 -47.40 76.75
C SER A 689 3.49 -47.56 76.47
N VAL A 690 3.05 -48.79 76.13
CA VAL A 690 1.63 -49.18 76.15
C VAL A 690 1.32 -49.99 77.42
N SER A 691 0.67 -49.40 78.42
CA SER A 691 0.08 -50.16 79.54
C SER A 691 -1.08 -49.48 80.27
N SER A 692 -2.13 -50.28 80.55
CA SER A 692 -3.14 -50.11 81.62
C SER A 692 -4.17 -48.97 81.51
N PRO A 693 -5.41 -49.26 81.07
CA PRO A 693 -6.57 -48.40 81.27
C PRO A 693 -7.31 -48.70 82.59
N ASN A 694 -8.04 -47.72 83.15
CA ASN A 694 -9.34 -47.98 83.80
C ASN A 694 -10.13 -46.70 84.15
N GLY A 695 -11.46 -46.82 84.20
CA GLY A 695 -12.28 -46.04 85.14
C GLY A 695 -12.80 -44.65 84.77
N ASN A 696 -13.02 -44.30 83.48
CA ASN A 696 -13.69 -43.02 83.16
C ASN A 696 -14.51 -42.99 81.85
N GLY A 697 -15.06 -44.14 81.42
CA GLY A 697 -15.62 -44.36 80.08
C GLY A 697 -16.67 -43.35 79.61
N ASP A 698 -17.86 -43.33 80.20
CA ASP A 698 -19.02 -42.62 79.63
C ASP A 698 -18.90 -41.09 79.72
N VAL A 699 -18.27 -40.56 80.78
CA VAL A 699 -17.98 -39.12 80.91
C VAL A 699 -16.93 -38.69 79.89
N LYS A 700 -15.88 -39.49 79.68
CA LYS A 700 -14.87 -39.21 78.64
C LYS A 700 -15.48 -39.27 77.25
N LYS A 701 -16.31 -40.27 76.96
CA LYS A 701 -16.93 -40.46 75.65
C LYS A 701 -17.93 -39.36 75.29
N THR A 702 -18.78 -38.93 76.22
CA THR A 702 -19.71 -37.81 76.00
C THR A 702 -18.99 -36.48 75.87
N LEU A 703 -17.88 -36.28 76.58
CA LEU A 703 -17.00 -35.12 76.40
C LEU A 703 -16.27 -35.15 75.05
N GLU A 704 -15.80 -36.32 74.61
CA GLU A 704 -15.18 -36.52 73.30
C GLU A 704 -16.19 -36.25 72.16
N GLU A 705 -17.42 -36.77 72.23
CA GLU A 705 -18.48 -36.51 71.25
C GLU A 705 -18.85 -35.01 71.18
N GLN A 706 -18.86 -34.29 72.30
CA GLN A 706 -19.06 -32.83 72.33
C GLN A 706 -17.86 -32.05 71.76
N LEU A 707 -16.63 -32.46 72.10
CA LEU A 707 -15.41 -31.85 71.57
C LEU A 707 -15.26 -32.07 70.07
N GLU A 708 -15.63 -33.24 69.56
CA GLU A 708 -15.55 -33.56 68.13
C GLU A 708 -16.62 -32.83 67.32
N SER A 709 -17.85 -32.72 67.85
CA SER A 709 -18.91 -31.87 67.27
C SER A 709 -18.48 -30.39 67.20
N HIS A 710 -17.83 -29.89 68.26
CA HIS A 710 -17.27 -28.53 68.30
C HIS A 710 -16.10 -28.37 67.32
N ARG A 711 -15.21 -29.36 67.20
CA ARG A 711 -14.12 -29.40 66.20
C ARG A 711 -14.66 -29.35 64.77
N GLU A 712 -15.65 -30.17 64.43
CA GLU A 712 -16.28 -30.12 63.10
C GLU A 712 -16.88 -28.74 62.81
N ALA A 713 -17.56 -28.13 63.78
CA ALA A 713 -18.15 -26.80 63.62
C ALA A 713 -17.08 -25.73 63.34
N HIS A 714 -15.98 -25.72 64.11
CA HIS A 714 -14.84 -24.83 63.87
C HIS A 714 -14.13 -25.13 62.56
N GLN A 715 -13.94 -26.40 62.18
CA GLN A 715 -13.32 -26.76 60.91
C GLN A 715 -14.17 -26.33 59.70
N LYS A 716 -15.50 -26.45 59.79
CA LYS A 716 -16.45 -25.96 58.77
C LYS A 716 -16.48 -24.42 58.71
N GLN A 717 -16.30 -23.74 59.84
CA GLN A 717 -16.18 -22.27 59.87
C GLN A 717 -14.83 -21.78 59.32
N LEU A 718 -13.73 -22.45 59.65
CA LEU A 718 -12.39 -22.17 59.11
C LEU A 718 -12.30 -22.46 57.61
N GLY A 719 -13.01 -23.48 57.11
CA GLY A 719 -13.18 -23.72 55.66
C GLY A 719 -13.79 -22.51 54.98
N ARG A 720 -15.00 -22.10 55.39
CA ARG A 720 -15.70 -20.92 54.83
C ARG A 720 -14.88 -19.64 54.89
N LEU A 721 -14.11 -19.43 55.97
CA LEU A 721 -13.24 -18.26 56.09
C LEU A 721 -12.03 -18.32 55.15
N ARG A 722 -11.51 -19.51 54.83
CA ARG A 722 -10.48 -19.68 53.78
C ARG A 722 -11.07 -19.43 52.40
N ASP A 723 -12.24 -20.00 52.10
CA ASP A 723 -12.94 -19.78 50.84
C ASP A 723 -13.21 -18.26 50.61
N GLU A 724 -13.69 -17.57 51.64
CA GLU A 724 -13.96 -16.12 51.61
C GLU A 724 -12.67 -15.26 51.53
N ILE A 725 -11.54 -15.76 52.04
CA ILE A 725 -10.23 -15.11 51.87
C ILE A 725 -9.71 -15.32 50.44
N GLU A 726 -9.86 -16.52 49.87
CA GLU A 726 -9.40 -16.85 48.51
C GLU A 726 -10.20 -16.09 47.44
N ASP A 727 -11.52 -15.94 47.61
CA ASP A 727 -12.35 -15.12 46.74
C ASP A 727 -12.03 -13.61 46.86
N LYS A 728 -11.69 -13.12 48.07
CA LYS A 728 -11.22 -11.74 48.25
C LYS A 728 -9.81 -11.52 47.69
N GLN A 729 -8.96 -12.53 47.70
CA GLN A 729 -7.64 -12.46 47.07
C GLN A 729 -7.78 -12.40 45.55
N ARG A 730 -8.59 -13.29 44.94
CA ARG A 730 -8.95 -13.19 43.50
C ARG A 730 -9.45 -11.80 43.14
N MET A 731 -10.36 -11.24 43.93
CA MET A 731 -10.95 -9.92 43.67
C MET A 731 -9.95 -8.77 43.85
N LEU A 732 -8.94 -8.91 44.73
CA LEU A 732 -7.82 -7.98 44.84
C LEU A 732 -6.86 -8.08 43.65
N ASP A 733 -6.59 -9.29 43.18
CA ASP A 733 -5.72 -9.54 42.04
C ASP A 733 -6.37 -8.97 40.75
N GLU A 734 -7.66 -9.25 40.52
CA GLU A 734 -8.47 -8.67 39.43
C GLU A 734 -8.49 -7.13 39.45
N LEU A 735 -8.64 -6.52 40.63
CA LEU A 735 -8.60 -5.06 40.78
C LEU A 735 -7.18 -4.48 40.59
N THR A 736 -6.14 -5.26 40.89
CA THR A 736 -4.74 -4.86 40.68
C THR A 736 -4.41 -4.86 39.19
N ASP A 737 -4.75 -5.94 38.47
CA ASP A 737 -4.60 -6.03 37.01
C ASP A 737 -5.38 -4.93 36.29
N LEU A 738 -6.63 -4.66 36.70
CA LEU A 738 -7.44 -3.57 36.13
C LEU A 738 -6.82 -2.19 36.36
N ASN A 739 -6.31 -1.92 37.56
CA ASN A 739 -5.66 -0.66 37.90
C ASN A 739 -4.33 -0.48 37.14
N GLN A 740 -3.56 -1.57 36.98
CA GLN A 740 -2.33 -1.56 36.19
C GLN A 740 -2.60 -1.36 34.68
N GLY A 741 -3.70 -1.92 34.17
CA GLY A 741 -4.20 -1.64 32.82
C GLY A 741 -4.59 -0.17 32.61
N LEU A 742 -5.30 0.44 33.57
CA LEU A 742 -5.67 1.86 33.53
C LEU A 742 -4.44 2.79 33.59
N ILE A 743 -3.39 2.44 34.34
CA ILE A 743 -2.13 3.20 34.36
C ILE A 743 -1.46 3.15 32.98
N LEU A 744 -1.37 1.97 32.35
CA LEU A 744 -0.79 1.82 31.00
C LEU A 744 -1.62 2.56 29.93
N GLU A 745 -2.95 2.59 30.05
CA GLU A 745 -3.81 3.39 29.18
C GLU A 745 -3.60 4.89 29.40
N GLN A 746 -3.43 5.35 30.64
CA GLN A 746 -3.11 6.75 30.96
C GLN A 746 -1.74 7.17 30.40
N GLU A 747 -0.70 6.35 30.58
CA GLU A 747 0.65 6.60 30.03
C GLU A 747 0.61 6.68 28.49
N ARG A 748 -0.14 5.77 27.85
CA ARG A 748 -0.36 5.80 26.40
C ARG A 748 -1.08 7.08 25.96
N LEU A 749 -2.17 7.46 26.64
CA LEU A 749 -2.92 8.68 26.31
C LEU A 749 -2.08 9.95 26.48
N MET A 750 -1.18 10.01 27.47
CA MET A 750 -0.22 11.11 27.58
C MET A 750 0.78 11.11 26.41
N SER A 751 1.34 9.94 26.05
CA SER A 751 2.27 9.82 24.93
C SER A 751 1.62 10.19 23.59
N ASP A 752 0.37 9.81 23.37
CA ASP A 752 -0.38 10.13 22.14
C ASP A 752 -0.81 11.61 22.12
N HIS A 753 -1.11 12.23 23.27
CA HIS A 753 -1.31 13.68 23.39
C HIS A 753 -0.04 14.49 23.07
N GLU A 754 1.12 14.03 23.55
CA GLU A 754 2.41 14.69 23.30
C GLU A 754 2.80 14.64 21.82
N LYS A 755 2.60 13.50 21.15
CA LYS A 755 2.78 13.36 19.68
C LYS A 755 1.86 14.29 18.89
N LEU A 756 0.58 14.39 19.27
CA LEU A 756 -0.38 15.26 18.59
C LEU A 756 -0.01 16.74 18.72
N LYS A 757 0.52 17.15 19.88
CA LYS A 757 1.03 18.50 20.16
C LYS A 757 2.31 18.82 19.39
N ASP A 758 3.19 17.85 19.17
CA ASP A 758 4.37 18.02 18.31
C ASP A 758 3.98 18.07 16.82
N GLU A 759 2.99 17.28 16.39
CA GLU A 759 2.40 17.38 15.05
C GLU A 759 1.74 18.74 14.82
N GLU A 760 1.03 19.30 15.80
CA GLU A 760 0.41 20.62 15.75
C GLU A 760 1.48 21.71 15.56
N GLN A 761 2.53 21.72 16.40
CA GLN A 761 3.66 22.65 16.26
C GLN A 761 4.37 22.52 14.89
N GLN A 762 4.53 21.30 14.37
CA GLN A 762 5.10 21.10 13.03
C GLN A 762 4.18 21.60 11.90
N LYS A 763 2.86 21.51 12.07
CA LYS A 763 1.87 22.01 11.09
C LYS A 763 1.86 23.54 11.12
N ASP A 764 1.92 24.17 12.28
CA ASP A 764 2.04 25.62 12.44
C ASP A 764 3.35 26.16 11.85
N ALA A 765 4.49 25.51 12.10
CA ALA A 765 5.77 25.90 11.50
C ALA A 765 5.75 25.79 9.96
N LYS A 766 5.08 24.77 9.41
CA LYS A 766 4.85 24.63 7.97
C LYS A 766 3.90 25.71 7.43
N LEU A 767 2.85 26.05 8.17
CA LEU A 767 1.89 27.11 7.81
C LEU A 767 2.56 28.49 7.77
N GLN A 768 3.35 28.85 8.79
CA GLN A 768 4.13 30.10 8.82
C GLN A 768 5.10 30.18 7.62
N LYS A 769 5.78 29.07 7.28
CA LYS A 769 6.65 29.02 6.09
C LYS A 769 5.88 29.18 4.77
N LEU A 770 4.66 28.65 4.67
CA LEU A 770 3.80 28.81 3.49
C LEU A 770 3.24 30.23 3.38
N ILE A 771 2.92 30.90 4.50
CA ILE A 771 2.53 32.31 4.53
C ILE A 771 3.67 33.18 3.98
N LEU A 772 4.90 33.02 4.52
CA LEU A 772 6.08 33.74 4.06
C LEU A 772 6.36 33.53 2.55
N LEU A 773 6.24 32.29 2.07
CA LEU A 773 6.39 31.98 0.64
C LEU A 773 5.29 32.61 -0.22
N ASN A 774 4.07 32.76 0.30
CA ASN A 774 3.02 33.47 -0.41
C ASN A 774 3.25 34.99 -0.44
N GLU A 775 3.67 35.58 0.68
CA GLU A 775 4.04 37.01 0.75
C GLU A 775 5.16 37.34 -0.24
N GLN A 776 6.21 36.51 -0.31
CA GLN A 776 7.28 36.65 -1.31
C GLN A 776 6.76 36.53 -2.75
N ARG A 777 5.80 35.64 -3.01
CA ARG A 777 5.20 35.43 -4.33
C ARG A 777 4.31 36.59 -4.76
N ASP A 778 3.55 37.18 -3.83
CA ASP A 778 2.70 38.33 -4.11
C ASP A 778 3.54 39.63 -4.23
N GLN A 779 4.62 39.80 -3.45
CA GLN A 779 5.61 40.88 -3.69
C GLN A 779 6.23 40.77 -5.09
N ALA A 780 6.73 39.60 -5.48
CA ALA A 780 7.31 39.39 -6.81
C ALA A 780 6.29 39.64 -7.95
N ARG A 781 4.99 39.50 -7.67
CA ARG A 781 3.90 39.81 -8.60
C ARG A 781 3.63 41.32 -8.69
N GLU A 782 3.75 42.07 -7.60
CA GLU A 782 3.72 43.55 -7.65
C GLU A 782 4.95 44.10 -8.37
N ASP A 783 6.14 43.56 -8.12
CA ASP A 783 7.39 43.94 -8.79
C ASP A 783 7.31 43.71 -10.31
N LEU A 784 6.80 42.54 -10.73
CA LEU A 784 6.54 42.23 -12.14
C LEU A 784 5.55 43.20 -12.78
N LYS A 785 4.46 43.56 -12.08
CA LYS A 785 3.49 44.56 -12.57
C LYS A 785 4.11 45.95 -12.70
N GLY A 786 4.95 46.36 -11.74
CA GLY A 786 5.71 47.61 -11.82
C GLY A 786 6.66 47.63 -13.03
N LEU A 787 7.28 46.49 -13.35
CA LEU A 787 8.10 46.31 -14.54
C LEU A 787 7.27 46.36 -15.83
N GLU A 788 6.11 45.70 -15.89
CA GLU A 788 5.17 45.78 -17.02
C GLU A 788 4.72 47.22 -17.29
N GLU A 789 4.34 47.97 -16.26
CA GLU A 789 3.99 49.38 -16.38
C GLU A 789 5.16 50.25 -16.86
N THR A 790 6.39 49.89 -16.49
CA THR A 790 7.61 50.59 -16.93
C THR A 790 7.92 50.29 -18.39
N VAL A 791 7.84 49.01 -18.81
CA VAL A 791 7.99 48.60 -20.21
C VAL A 791 6.90 49.22 -21.08
N ALA A 792 5.66 49.33 -20.60
CA ALA A 792 4.59 50.02 -21.32
C ALA A 792 4.88 51.52 -21.53
N LYS A 793 5.43 52.21 -20.51
CA LYS A 793 5.86 53.62 -20.61
C LYS A 793 7.01 53.77 -21.61
N GLU A 794 8.02 52.91 -21.57
CA GLU A 794 9.13 52.92 -22.54
C GLU A 794 8.68 52.61 -23.97
N LEU A 795 7.79 51.63 -24.17
CA LEU A 795 7.22 51.33 -25.49
C LEU A 795 6.39 52.49 -26.04
N GLN A 796 5.63 53.20 -25.20
CA GLN A 796 4.91 54.40 -25.62
C GLN A 796 5.87 55.56 -25.96
N THR A 797 6.97 55.71 -25.21
CA THR A 797 8.01 56.71 -25.49
C THR A 797 8.74 56.38 -26.80
N LEU A 798 9.10 55.13 -27.04
CA LEU A 798 9.63 54.63 -28.32
C LEU A 798 8.65 54.80 -29.47
N HIS A 799 7.35 54.59 -29.25
CA HIS A 799 6.33 54.85 -30.27
C HIS A 799 6.25 56.34 -30.63
N ASN A 800 6.28 57.23 -29.62
CA ASN A 800 6.28 58.68 -29.82
C ASN A 800 7.56 59.15 -30.54
N LEU A 801 8.73 58.65 -30.13
CA LEU A 801 10.01 58.92 -30.78
C LEU A 801 10.04 58.40 -32.23
N ARG A 802 9.52 57.19 -32.49
CA ARG A 802 9.37 56.65 -33.85
C ARG A 802 8.43 57.50 -34.70
N LYS A 803 7.32 58.00 -34.13
CA LYS A 803 6.38 58.87 -34.83
C LYS A 803 7.02 60.20 -35.21
N LEU A 804 7.75 60.83 -34.27
CA LEU A 804 8.52 62.05 -34.53
C LEU A 804 9.62 61.80 -35.57
N PHE A 805 10.38 60.71 -35.46
CA PHE A 805 11.43 60.35 -36.40
C PHE A 805 10.88 60.05 -37.80
N VAL A 806 9.73 59.39 -37.93
CA VAL A 806 9.07 59.18 -39.24
C VAL A 806 8.55 60.49 -39.81
N GLN A 807 8.00 61.39 -38.99
CA GLN A 807 7.57 62.73 -39.44
C GLN A 807 8.75 63.58 -39.92
N ASP A 808 9.83 63.63 -39.16
CA ASP A 808 11.07 64.35 -39.49
C ASP A 808 11.81 63.71 -40.66
N LEU A 809 11.89 62.37 -40.75
CA LEU A 809 12.42 61.69 -41.94
C LEU A 809 11.56 61.97 -43.17
N THR A 810 10.23 62.00 -43.05
CA THR A 810 9.33 62.39 -44.16
C THR A 810 9.54 63.84 -44.56
N ALA A 811 9.71 64.75 -43.60
CA ALA A 811 10.01 66.15 -43.85
C ALA A 811 11.39 66.35 -44.50
N ARG A 812 12.42 65.62 -44.05
CA ARG A 812 13.77 65.64 -44.63
C ARG A 812 13.85 64.94 -45.97
N VAL A 813 13.09 63.87 -46.23
CA VAL A 813 12.98 63.29 -47.58
C VAL A 813 12.28 64.28 -48.52
N LYS A 814 11.23 64.98 -48.08
CA LYS A 814 10.63 66.09 -48.85
C LYS A 814 11.65 67.20 -49.16
N LYS A 815 12.41 67.63 -48.15
CA LYS A 815 13.33 68.76 -48.24
C LYS A 815 14.63 68.45 -48.98
N ASN A 816 15.13 67.23 -48.90
CA ASN A 816 16.31 66.78 -49.64
C ASN A 816 15.97 66.46 -51.10
N ALA A 817 14.75 66.01 -51.40
CA ALA A 817 14.24 65.94 -52.78
C ALA A 817 14.16 67.32 -53.48
N GLU A 818 14.33 68.41 -52.73
CA GLU A 818 14.40 69.79 -53.22
C GLU A 818 15.82 70.40 -53.12
N LEU A 819 16.78 69.74 -52.45
CA LEU A 819 18.09 70.33 -52.06
C LEU A 819 19.26 69.32 -51.98
N ASP A 820 19.53 68.55 -53.04
CA ASP A 820 20.84 67.88 -53.22
C ASP A 820 21.84 68.83 -53.89
N CYS A 821 22.56 69.63 -53.10
CA CYS A 821 23.72 70.43 -53.53
C CYS A 821 24.78 70.57 -52.41
N GLU A 822 25.98 70.07 -52.72
CA GLU A 822 27.32 70.39 -52.17
C GLU A 822 27.62 70.25 -50.65
N GLU A 823 28.31 69.14 -50.35
CA GLU A 823 29.55 68.98 -49.57
C GLU A 823 30.07 70.04 -48.56
N GLY A 824 30.61 69.50 -47.45
CA GLY A 824 31.91 69.92 -46.88
C GLY A 824 31.90 71.06 -45.84
N LEU A 825 32.93 71.20 -44.99
CA LEU A 825 34.11 70.35 -44.74
C LEU A 825 34.69 70.62 -43.33
N GLY A 826 35.32 69.62 -42.72
CA GLY A 826 36.26 69.79 -41.60
C GLY A 826 35.71 69.53 -40.18
N ASN A 827 36.57 69.24 -39.19
CA ASN A 827 38.04 69.15 -39.21
C ASN A 827 38.57 68.21 -38.10
N VAL A 828 39.86 67.86 -38.10
CA VAL A 828 40.52 66.71 -37.40
C VAL A 828 40.04 66.36 -35.98
N ALA A 829 39.62 67.32 -35.14
CA ALA A 829 38.99 67.01 -33.84
C ALA A 829 37.72 66.13 -33.99
N GLN A 830 36.96 66.29 -35.08
CA GLN A 830 35.93 65.35 -35.50
C GLN A 830 36.50 63.95 -35.69
N LYS A 831 37.65 63.73 -36.35
CA LYS A 831 38.19 62.37 -36.57
C LYS A 831 38.50 61.62 -35.28
N GLN A 832 39.00 62.30 -34.24
CA GLN A 832 39.19 61.66 -32.92
C GLN A 832 37.85 61.38 -32.22
N LYS A 833 36.89 62.32 -32.28
CA LYS A 833 35.56 62.12 -31.69
C LYS A 833 34.76 61.06 -32.44
N ILE A 834 34.91 60.98 -33.76
CA ILE A 834 34.40 59.94 -34.66
C ILE A 834 35.05 58.61 -34.27
N SER A 835 36.37 58.49 -34.17
CA SER A 835 37.02 57.22 -33.77
C SER A 835 36.59 56.71 -32.39
N PHE A 836 36.41 57.60 -31.41
CA PHE A 836 35.84 57.23 -30.12
C PHE A 836 34.36 56.80 -30.23
N LEU A 837 33.56 57.53 -31.02
CA LEU A 837 32.16 57.18 -31.28
C LEU A 837 32.03 55.89 -32.11
N GLU A 838 32.93 55.61 -33.06
CA GLU A 838 33.00 54.40 -33.89
C GLU A 838 33.30 53.19 -33.02
N ASN A 839 34.26 53.27 -32.09
CA ASN A 839 34.58 52.18 -31.17
C ASN A 839 33.40 51.91 -30.20
N ASN A 840 32.78 52.96 -29.66
CA ASN A 840 31.55 52.81 -28.87
C ASN A 840 30.37 52.28 -29.71
N LEU A 841 30.22 52.71 -30.96
CA LEU A 841 29.20 52.23 -31.89
C LEU A 841 29.47 50.78 -32.30
N GLU A 842 30.73 50.35 -32.39
CA GLU A 842 31.10 48.95 -32.65
C GLU A 842 30.79 48.07 -31.44
N GLN A 843 31.08 48.53 -30.22
CA GLN A 843 30.67 47.83 -28.99
C GLN A 843 29.13 47.76 -28.87
N LEU A 844 28.43 48.88 -29.08
CA LEU A 844 26.97 48.93 -29.10
C LEU A 844 26.39 48.06 -30.23
N THR A 845 27.07 47.97 -31.37
CA THR A 845 26.72 47.09 -32.49
C THR A 845 26.98 45.62 -32.16
N LYS A 846 28.02 45.28 -31.38
CA LYS A 846 28.26 43.92 -30.88
C LYS A 846 27.16 43.50 -29.89
N VAL A 847 26.83 44.38 -28.94
CA VAL A 847 25.70 44.17 -28.00
C VAL A 847 24.37 44.07 -28.74
N HIS A 848 24.10 44.95 -29.70
CA HIS A 848 22.89 44.91 -30.52
C HIS A 848 22.84 43.63 -31.38
N LYS A 849 23.94 43.22 -32.01
CA LYS A 849 24.05 41.95 -32.74
C LYS A 849 23.95 40.72 -31.84
N GLN A 850 24.20 40.83 -30.54
CA GLN A 850 23.94 39.77 -29.56
C GLN A 850 22.44 39.76 -29.23
N LEU A 851 21.88 40.87 -28.73
CA LEU A 851 20.46 41.01 -28.42
C LEU A 851 19.52 40.70 -29.59
N VAL A 852 19.93 40.96 -30.84
CA VAL A 852 19.19 40.61 -32.06
C VAL A 852 19.26 39.11 -32.38
N ARG A 853 20.38 38.42 -32.06
CA ARG A 853 20.45 36.95 -32.11
C ARG A 853 19.61 36.34 -31.01
N ASP A 854 19.77 36.79 -29.77
CA ASP A 854 18.99 36.32 -28.63
C ASP A 854 17.47 36.53 -28.86
N ASN A 855 17.07 37.67 -29.44
CA ASN A 855 15.68 37.91 -29.87
C ASN A 855 15.25 37.04 -31.06
N ALA A 856 16.15 36.68 -31.99
CA ALA A 856 15.82 35.77 -33.08
C ALA A 856 15.60 34.35 -32.55
N ASP A 857 16.46 33.88 -31.65
CA ASP A 857 16.36 32.57 -31.01
C ASP A 857 15.10 32.48 -30.14
N LEU A 858 14.79 33.50 -29.33
CA LEU A 858 13.53 33.61 -28.59
C LEU A 858 12.30 33.65 -29.53
N ARG A 859 12.38 34.35 -30.68
CA ARG A 859 11.33 34.34 -31.71
C ARG A 859 11.22 33.00 -32.46
N CYS A 860 12.24 32.14 -32.40
CA CYS A 860 12.17 30.78 -32.91
C CYS A 860 11.65 29.78 -31.87
N GLU A 861 11.87 30.00 -30.58
CA GLU A 861 11.31 29.16 -29.50
C GLU A 861 9.86 29.50 -29.15
N LEU A 862 9.47 30.78 -29.14
CA LEU A 862 8.12 31.20 -28.75
C LEU A 862 7.01 30.52 -29.59
N PRO A 863 7.11 30.38 -30.94
CA PRO A 863 6.15 29.61 -31.74
C PRO A 863 6.16 28.10 -31.43
N LYS A 864 7.28 27.52 -30.99
CA LYS A 864 7.35 26.10 -30.57
C LYS A 864 6.62 25.91 -29.24
N LEU A 865 6.82 26.82 -28.29
CA LEU A 865 6.13 26.85 -27.01
C LEU A 865 4.62 27.08 -27.18
N GLU A 866 4.21 28.05 -28.01
CA GLU A 866 2.80 28.25 -28.38
C GLU A 866 2.18 27.03 -29.06
N LYS A 867 2.91 26.34 -29.96
CA LYS A 867 2.42 25.13 -30.63
C LYS A 867 2.28 23.97 -29.64
N ARG A 868 3.20 23.82 -28.68
CA ARG A 868 3.07 22.86 -27.57
C ARG A 868 1.86 23.20 -26.70
N LEU A 869 1.70 24.47 -26.31
CA LEU A 869 0.59 24.93 -25.48
C LEU A 869 -0.77 24.71 -26.16
N ARG A 870 -0.88 25.05 -27.45
CA ARG A 870 -2.09 24.78 -28.26
C ARG A 870 -2.38 23.28 -28.37
N ALA A 871 -1.39 22.44 -28.67
CA ALA A 871 -1.58 20.99 -28.72
C ALA A 871 -1.98 20.39 -27.35
N THR A 872 -1.50 20.93 -26.23
CA THR A 872 -1.98 20.53 -24.90
C THR A 872 -3.40 21.01 -24.62
N ALA A 873 -3.77 22.24 -25.00
CA ALA A 873 -5.12 22.75 -24.82
C ALA A 873 -6.15 22.01 -25.69
N GLU A 874 -5.81 21.69 -26.94
CA GLU A 874 -6.61 20.85 -27.83
C GLU A 874 -6.79 19.44 -27.24
N ARG A 875 -5.71 18.82 -26.74
CA ARG A 875 -5.79 17.52 -26.07
C ARG A 875 -6.64 17.55 -24.81
N VAL A 876 -6.54 18.59 -23.98
CA VAL A 876 -7.43 18.78 -22.80
C VAL A 876 -8.87 18.89 -23.26
N LYS A 877 -9.18 19.75 -24.23
CA LYS A 877 -10.54 19.91 -24.78
C LYS A 877 -11.11 18.63 -25.40
N CYS A 878 -10.28 17.80 -26.05
CA CYS A 878 -10.67 16.48 -26.52
C CYS A 878 -11.00 15.52 -25.38
N LEU A 879 -10.23 15.55 -24.28
CA LEU A 879 -10.49 14.74 -23.08
C LEU A 879 -11.74 15.23 -22.33
N GLU A 880 -11.98 16.54 -22.23
CA GLU A 880 -13.20 17.13 -21.68
C GLU A 880 -14.44 16.73 -22.47
N ASN A 881 -14.37 16.80 -23.81
CA ASN A 881 -15.45 16.34 -24.69
C ASN A 881 -15.70 14.82 -24.53
N ALA A 882 -14.65 14.00 -24.54
CA ALA A 882 -14.78 12.55 -24.36
C ALA A 882 -15.34 12.19 -22.98
N LEU A 883 -14.95 12.91 -21.92
CA LEU A 883 -15.50 12.76 -20.57
C LEU A 883 -16.99 13.17 -20.52
N LYS A 884 -17.37 14.23 -21.23
CA LYS A 884 -18.77 14.66 -21.36
C LYS A 884 -19.61 13.62 -22.11
N GLU A 885 -19.13 13.13 -23.25
CA GLU A 885 -19.80 12.08 -24.02
C GLU A 885 -19.92 10.78 -23.22
N ALA A 886 -18.87 10.36 -22.50
CA ALA A 886 -18.92 9.23 -21.58
C ALA A 886 -19.96 9.44 -20.47
N LYS A 887 -20.05 10.64 -19.88
CA LYS A 887 -21.06 10.98 -18.86
C LYS A 887 -22.48 10.98 -19.43
N GLU A 888 -22.69 11.48 -20.64
CA GLU A 888 -24.00 11.43 -21.30
C GLU A 888 -24.40 10.01 -21.72
N ASN A 889 -23.46 9.19 -22.21
CA ASN A 889 -23.67 7.78 -22.50
C ASN A 889 -24.07 7.03 -21.21
N ALA A 890 -23.28 7.18 -20.13
CA ALA A 890 -23.59 6.59 -18.83
C ALA A 890 -24.94 7.04 -18.26
N MET A 891 -25.37 8.30 -18.45
CA MET A 891 -26.72 8.72 -18.07
C MET A 891 -27.82 8.11 -18.96
N ARG A 892 -27.58 7.95 -20.27
CA ARG A 892 -28.53 7.27 -21.17
C ARG A 892 -28.67 5.79 -20.84
N ASP A 893 -27.59 5.12 -20.47
CA ASP A 893 -27.63 3.71 -20.06
C ASP A 893 -28.16 3.53 -18.62
N ARG A 894 -27.82 4.39 -17.64
CA ARG A 894 -28.50 4.41 -16.32
C ARG A 894 -30.01 4.56 -16.48
N LYS A 895 -30.47 5.40 -17.42
CA LYS A 895 -31.90 5.57 -17.74
C LYS A 895 -32.54 4.32 -18.36
N ARG A 896 -31.80 3.57 -19.19
CA ARG A 896 -32.26 2.27 -19.73
C ARG A 896 -32.33 1.20 -18.65
N TYR A 897 -31.28 1.05 -17.84
CA TYR A 897 -31.26 0.10 -16.72
C TYR A 897 -32.38 0.40 -15.73
N GLN A 898 -32.63 1.66 -15.38
CA GLN A 898 -33.77 2.05 -14.53
C GLN A 898 -35.12 1.59 -15.12
N GLN A 899 -35.34 1.81 -16.42
CA GLN A 899 -36.57 1.39 -17.10
C GLN A 899 -36.77 -0.13 -17.11
N GLU A 900 -35.71 -0.91 -17.28
CA GLU A 900 -35.78 -2.38 -17.24
C GLU A 900 -35.96 -2.91 -15.81
N VAL A 901 -35.24 -2.32 -14.84
CA VAL A 901 -35.40 -2.62 -13.41
C VAL A 901 -36.82 -2.34 -12.93
N ASP A 902 -37.44 -1.23 -13.34
CA ASP A 902 -38.81 -0.92 -12.94
C ASP A 902 -39.84 -1.83 -13.64
N ARG A 903 -39.61 -2.23 -14.90
CA ARG A 903 -40.39 -3.30 -15.57
C ARG A 903 -40.28 -4.64 -14.81
N ILE A 904 -39.08 -5.01 -14.36
CA ILE A 904 -38.86 -6.20 -13.53
C ILE A 904 -39.57 -6.08 -12.18
N LYS A 905 -39.51 -4.92 -11.51
CA LYS A 905 -40.25 -4.67 -10.24
C LYS A 905 -41.76 -4.74 -10.39
N GLU A 906 -42.33 -4.41 -11.55
CA GLU A 906 -43.75 -4.64 -11.84
C GLU A 906 -44.07 -6.12 -12.04
N ALA A 907 -43.28 -6.83 -12.87
CA ALA A 907 -43.42 -8.27 -13.08
C ALA A 907 -43.30 -9.08 -11.77
N VAL A 908 -42.35 -8.72 -10.90
CA VAL A 908 -42.17 -9.33 -9.57
C VAL A 908 -43.32 -9.00 -8.63
N ARG A 909 -43.86 -7.77 -8.63
CA ARG A 909 -45.06 -7.43 -7.84
C ARG A 909 -46.27 -8.25 -8.27
N ALA A 910 -46.55 -8.35 -9.57
CA ALA A 910 -47.63 -9.18 -10.09
C ALA A 910 -47.47 -10.67 -9.67
N LYS A 911 -46.26 -11.21 -9.80
CA LYS A 911 -45.94 -12.61 -9.45
C LYS A 911 -46.01 -12.90 -7.94
N ASN A 912 -45.71 -11.91 -7.10
CA ASN A 912 -45.80 -12.03 -5.64
C ASN A 912 -47.24 -11.87 -5.12
N MET A 913 -48.07 -11.03 -5.74
CA MET A 913 -49.51 -10.96 -5.39
C MET A 913 -50.21 -12.30 -5.66
N ALA A 914 -49.85 -13.00 -6.74
CA ALA A 914 -50.35 -14.34 -7.05
C ALA A 914 -49.92 -15.45 -6.06
N ARG A 915 -48.95 -15.19 -5.17
CA ARG A 915 -48.44 -16.18 -4.19
C ARG A 915 -49.02 -16.07 -2.78
N ARG A 916 -49.80 -15.03 -2.45
CA ARG A 916 -50.48 -14.91 -1.14
C ARG A 916 -51.81 -15.67 -1.11
N GLY A 917 -51.75 -16.99 -1.30
CA GLY A 917 -52.86 -17.91 -1.12
C GLY A 917 -52.57 -18.93 -0.02
N TYR A 918 -53.39 -18.93 1.04
CA TYR A 918 -53.55 -19.98 2.05
C TYR A 918 -52.28 -20.52 2.77
N SER A 919 -52.06 -20.06 4.00
CA SER A 919 -51.42 -20.86 5.06
C SER A 919 -52.08 -20.52 6.40
N ALA A 920 -52.29 -21.54 7.24
CA ALA A 920 -53.07 -21.42 8.48
C ALA A 920 -52.18 -21.10 9.69
N GLN A 921 -52.68 -20.27 10.61
CA GLN A 921 -51.98 -19.91 11.84
C GLN A 921 -52.26 -20.93 12.95
N ILE A 922 -51.20 -21.56 13.48
CA ILE A 922 -51.27 -22.42 14.67
C ILE A 922 -50.98 -21.55 15.91
N ALA A 923 -51.95 -21.49 16.83
CA ALA A 923 -51.83 -20.69 18.05
C ALA A 923 -50.94 -21.37 19.11
N LYS A 924 -50.29 -20.55 19.95
CA LYS A 924 -49.66 -20.96 21.23
C LYS A 924 -50.12 -20.03 22.37
N PRO A 925 -50.07 -20.48 23.65
CA PRO A 925 -50.91 -19.90 24.70
C PRO A 925 -50.41 -18.57 25.29
N ILE A 926 -51.36 -17.80 25.82
CA ILE A 926 -51.12 -16.52 26.50
C ILE A 926 -50.86 -16.75 28.00
N ARG A 927 -49.88 -16.04 28.57
CA ARG A 927 -49.93 -15.58 29.97
C ARG A 927 -49.64 -14.07 30.04
N PRO A 928 -50.13 -13.35 31.07
CA PRO A 928 -50.55 -11.97 30.88
C PRO A 928 -49.61 -10.94 31.53
N GLY A 929 -49.54 -9.74 30.94
CA GLY A 929 -49.04 -8.56 31.65
C GLY A 929 -48.24 -7.55 30.82
N HIS A 930 -48.84 -6.87 29.83
CA HIS A 930 -48.75 -5.42 29.60
C HIS A 930 -49.71 -4.96 28.49
N HIS A 931 -50.05 -3.66 28.48
CA HIS A 931 -51.00 -3.06 27.52
C HIS A 931 -50.32 -2.61 26.21
N PRO A 932 -50.95 -2.80 25.04
CA PRO A 932 -50.58 -2.11 23.81
C PRO A 932 -51.27 -0.74 23.72
N LEU A 933 -50.52 0.32 23.41
CA LEU A 933 -51.06 1.66 23.13
C LEU A 933 -51.04 1.97 21.63
N SER A 934 -52.24 2.13 21.07
CA SER A 934 -52.64 2.96 19.91
C SER A 934 -51.60 3.30 18.83
N SER A 935 -51.80 2.78 17.61
CA SER A 935 -51.35 3.44 16.38
C SER A 935 -52.50 4.24 15.76
N PRO A 936 -52.28 5.50 15.31
CA PRO A 936 -53.35 6.34 14.74
C PRO A 936 -53.71 5.94 13.31
N ILE A 937 -54.99 6.12 12.96
CA ILE A 937 -55.54 5.94 11.61
C ILE A 937 -55.64 7.31 10.93
N ILE A 938 -55.13 7.44 9.70
CA ILE A 938 -55.54 8.52 8.78
C ILE A 938 -55.91 7.92 7.42
N SER A 939 -56.97 8.46 6.83
CA SER A 939 -57.75 7.87 5.73
C SER A 939 -57.30 8.26 4.33
N SER A 940 -57.44 7.32 3.38
CA SER A 940 -57.42 7.61 1.94
C SER A 940 -58.71 8.31 1.48
N VAL A 941 -58.58 9.39 0.72
CA VAL A 941 -59.65 9.96 -0.13
C VAL A 941 -59.08 10.21 -1.52
N ARG A 942 -59.87 9.98 -2.58
CA ARG A 942 -59.45 10.11 -3.99
C ARG A 942 -60.61 10.61 -4.85
N ALA A 943 -60.26 11.27 -5.96
CA ALA A 943 -61.14 11.97 -6.91
C ALA A 943 -61.77 13.29 -6.40
N GLY A 944 -61.97 14.30 -7.25
CA GLY A 944 -61.47 14.43 -8.63
C GLY A 944 -62.23 15.44 -9.50
N GLY A 945 -61.51 16.37 -10.13
CA GLY A 945 -62.04 17.35 -11.09
C GLY A 945 -62.58 18.65 -10.46
N ILE A 946 -62.80 19.73 -11.22
CA ILE A 946 -62.54 19.93 -12.67
C ILE A 946 -62.40 21.44 -12.98
N SER A 947 -61.52 21.77 -13.95
CA SER A 947 -61.39 23.02 -14.77
C SER A 947 -61.70 24.44 -14.20
N THR A 948 -60.73 25.35 -14.38
CA THR A 948 -60.86 26.76 -14.87
C THR A 948 -61.76 27.77 -14.11
N HIS A 949 -61.43 29.06 -13.95
CA HIS A 949 -60.75 29.96 -14.92
C HIS A 949 -60.04 31.14 -14.22
N SER A 950 -59.00 31.66 -14.87
CA SER A 950 -58.52 33.07 -14.85
C SER A 950 -58.38 33.84 -13.53
N ASN A 951 -57.15 33.96 -13.04
CA ASN A 951 -56.35 35.19 -13.22
C ASN A 951 -54.84 34.88 -13.12
#